data_AF-A0A078G372-F1
#
_entry.id   AF-A0A078G372-F1
#
_cell.length_a   1.000
_cell.length_b   1.000
_cell.length_c   1.000
_cell.angle_alpha   90.00
_cell.angle_beta   90.00
_cell.angle_gamma   90.00
#
_symmetry.space_group_name_H-M   'P 1'
#
loop_
_entity.id
_entity.type
_entity.pdbx_description
1 polymer ?
#
loop_
_entity_poly.entity_id
_entity_poly.type
_entity_poly.pdbx_seq_one_letter_code
_entity_poly.pdbx_strand_id
1 'polypeptide(L)'
;MEARTRGSMSSSIGGSEELEANLTLSDRLKVFKGSTFDPEAYVTSKCQHMNEKETKHLTSYLVELKKASAEEMRKSVYANYAAFIRTSKEISALEGQLLSMRNLLSAQAALVHGLADGVHISSLCADDADDLTDQDLYNMDSKQLSKIETWVVEFFDRLEVLLAEKRVDESMAALEEGRRVAMEAQEQRTLSPSTLLSLNNEIKAKRQELADQLAEAIGQPSTRGGELRSAVLALKKLGDGSRAHTLLLKSYERRLQANIQSLRGSNTSYGVAFAAALSQLVFSTIAQAASDSLAVVGEDPSYSSELVTWAVKQAESFALLLKRHTLASSAAAGSLRVTAECIQLCASHCSSLESRGLALSPVLLKHFRPGVEQALTGNLKRIEQSSAALAASDDWSLAYTPTGSRASSSTPTAPHLKLSISAQRFNSMVQEFLEDAGPLDEALQLDGIALDGVLQVFNAYVDLLINALPGSAENEENPVHRIVRIAETESQQTALLVNALLLADELIPRSASRILPQGSTNQSTPRRGASSDRQNRPEQREWKKKLQRSVDRLRDSFCRQHALELIFTEEGEVRLSSEIYILMDETTEEPEWFPSPIFQELFAKLTRISTIVSDMFVGRERFATILLMRLTETVILWISDDQSFWEEMETGDKPLGPLGLQQFYLDMEFVMIFASQGRYLSRNLHQVIKNIIARAIEAVSATGLDPYTTLPEEEWFAEVAQIAIKMLTGKGNFGGHGERDVTSPSVSSAKSYTSN
;
A
#
# COMPACT_ATOMS: atom_id res chain seq x y z
N MET A 1 -54.58 48.58 21.04
CA MET A 1 -55.73 47.66 21.00
C MET A 1 -56.24 47.66 19.58
N GLU A 2 -56.34 46.60 18.78
CA GLU A 2 -56.14 45.13 18.85
C GLU A 2 -55.92 44.71 17.38
N ALA A 3 -54.86 44.00 17.03
CA ALA A 3 -54.76 42.54 16.88
C ALA A 3 -54.92 42.02 15.42
N ARG A 4 -53.94 41.18 15.06
CA ARG A 4 -53.61 40.52 13.80
C ARG A 4 -54.75 39.71 13.14
N THR A 5 -54.69 39.59 11.82
CA THR A 5 -55.02 38.34 11.10
C THR A 5 -54.04 38.10 9.95
N ARG A 6 -53.35 36.96 10.04
CA ARG A 6 -52.40 36.41 9.04
C ARG A 6 -53.16 35.87 7.84
N GLY A 7 -52.68 36.17 6.63
CA GLY A 7 -53.01 35.41 5.43
C GLY A 7 -52.39 34.01 5.48
N SER A 8 -53.19 32.99 5.18
CA SER A 8 -52.73 31.63 4.91
C SER A 8 -53.07 31.30 3.46
N MET A 9 -52.06 31.30 2.59
CA MET A 9 -52.14 30.61 1.30
C MET A 9 -51.78 29.14 1.57
N SER A 10 -52.76 28.26 1.39
CA SER A 10 -52.60 26.81 1.46
C SER A 10 -51.76 26.33 0.26
N SER A 11 -50.53 25.90 0.51
CA SER A 11 -49.71 25.17 -0.46
C SER A 11 -50.02 23.67 -0.37
N SER A 12 -50.70 23.18 -1.41
CA SER A 12 -50.98 21.78 -1.68
C SER A 12 -49.69 21.00 -2.02
N ILE A 13 -48.90 20.59 -1.03
CA ILE A 13 -47.76 19.68 -1.22
C ILE A 13 -47.64 18.74 -0.01
N GLY A 14 -48.68 17.95 0.22
CA GLY A 14 -48.66 16.86 1.23
C GLY A 14 -49.05 15.49 0.66
N GLY A 15 -49.47 15.41 -0.61
CA GLY A 15 -50.11 14.20 -1.16
C GLY A 15 -49.22 13.32 -2.06
N SER A 16 -48.02 13.77 -2.45
CA SER A 16 -47.20 13.02 -3.43
C SER A 16 -46.21 12.04 -2.78
N GLU A 17 -45.73 12.33 -1.57
CA GLU A 17 -44.70 11.53 -0.90
C GLU A 17 -45.28 10.27 -0.25
N GLU A 18 -46.49 10.34 0.33
CA GLU A 18 -47.19 9.16 0.88
C GLU A 18 -47.67 8.19 -0.21
N LEU A 19 -47.85 8.66 -1.45
CA LEU A 19 -48.27 7.83 -2.58
C LEU A 19 -47.12 7.00 -3.18
N GLU A 20 -45.90 7.56 -3.26
CA GLU A 20 -44.72 6.85 -3.80
C GLU A 20 -44.19 5.77 -2.82
N ALA A 21 -44.42 5.92 -1.51
CA ALA A 21 -44.01 4.95 -0.50
C ALA A 21 -44.74 3.58 -0.62
N ASN A 22 -45.93 3.54 -1.22
CA ASN A 22 -46.76 2.33 -1.37
C ASN A 22 -46.59 1.60 -2.72
N LEU A 23 -45.73 2.10 -3.62
CA LEU A 23 -45.50 1.49 -4.93
C LEU A 23 -44.50 0.32 -4.85
N THR A 24 -44.76 -0.74 -5.63
CA THR A 24 -43.80 -1.85 -5.78
C THR A 24 -42.51 -1.37 -6.44
N LEU A 25 -41.38 -2.04 -6.19
CA LEU A 25 -40.10 -1.70 -6.82
C LEU A 25 -40.21 -1.64 -8.36
N SER A 26 -41.01 -2.53 -8.97
CA SER A 26 -41.22 -2.55 -10.41
C SER A 26 -41.91 -1.29 -10.92
N ASP A 27 -42.88 -0.76 -10.17
CA ASP A 27 -43.62 0.46 -10.52
C ASP A 27 -42.73 1.69 -10.37
N ARG A 28 -41.90 1.75 -9.32
CA ARG A 28 -40.90 2.82 -9.13
C ARG A 28 -39.84 2.84 -10.23
N LEU A 29 -39.52 1.68 -10.81
CA LEU A 29 -38.55 1.56 -11.91
C LEU A 29 -39.15 1.78 -13.30
N LYS A 30 -40.48 1.89 -13.43
CA LYS A 30 -41.18 1.93 -14.73
C LYS A 30 -40.76 3.12 -15.59
N VAL A 31 -40.52 4.28 -14.98
CA VAL A 31 -40.09 5.50 -15.67
C VAL A 31 -38.70 5.34 -16.30
N PHE A 32 -37.81 4.56 -15.66
CA PHE A 32 -36.44 4.34 -16.12
C PHE A 32 -36.29 3.19 -17.13
N LYS A 33 -37.35 2.40 -17.37
CA LYS A 33 -37.35 1.26 -18.30
C LYS A 33 -37.72 1.64 -19.74
N GLY A 34 -38.15 2.87 -19.99
CA GLY A 34 -38.53 3.33 -21.32
C GLY A 34 -37.31 3.51 -22.23
N SER A 35 -37.38 3.01 -23.47
CA SER A 35 -36.31 3.17 -24.48
C SER A 35 -36.11 4.63 -24.94
N THR A 36 -37.03 5.53 -24.56
CA THR A 36 -37.03 6.97 -24.86
C THR A 36 -36.83 7.83 -23.60
N PHE A 37 -36.28 7.26 -22.52
CA PHE A 37 -36.03 8.01 -21.29
C PHE A 37 -34.92 9.05 -21.51
N ASP A 38 -35.23 10.31 -21.24
CA ASP A 38 -34.27 11.42 -21.28
C ASP A 38 -33.90 11.85 -19.85
N PRO A 39 -32.65 11.61 -19.40
CA PRO A 39 -32.17 11.99 -18.09
C PRO A 39 -32.26 13.49 -17.81
N GLU A 40 -31.97 14.34 -18.80
CA GLU A 40 -31.95 15.79 -18.63
C GLU A 40 -33.36 16.34 -18.48
N ALA A 41 -34.31 15.86 -19.28
CA ALA A 41 -35.72 16.20 -19.14
C ALA A 41 -36.31 15.73 -17.79
N TYR A 42 -35.92 14.55 -17.31
CA TYR A 42 -36.37 14.01 -16.03
C TYR A 42 -35.85 14.84 -14.85
N VAL A 43 -34.56 15.17 -14.83
CA VAL A 43 -33.96 16.01 -13.79
C VAL A 43 -34.53 17.42 -13.85
N THR A 44 -34.67 18.00 -15.04
CA THR A 44 -35.22 19.35 -15.21
C THR A 44 -36.68 19.42 -14.72
N SER A 45 -37.52 18.45 -15.09
CA SER A 45 -38.91 18.41 -14.66
C SER A 45 -39.07 18.18 -13.16
N LYS A 46 -38.19 17.39 -12.52
CA LYS A 46 -38.32 17.05 -11.10
C LYS A 46 -37.64 18.08 -10.19
N CYS A 47 -36.52 18.67 -10.62
CA CYS A 47 -35.72 19.61 -9.83
C CYS A 47 -36.07 21.10 -10.05
N GLN A 48 -36.89 21.47 -11.04
CA GLN A 48 -37.16 22.88 -11.41
C GLN A 48 -37.69 23.75 -10.27
N HIS A 49 -38.34 23.17 -9.26
CA HIS A 49 -38.97 23.89 -8.14
C HIS A 49 -38.56 23.36 -6.76
N MET A 50 -37.45 22.61 -6.67
CA MET A 50 -37.00 22.01 -5.40
C MET A 50 -36.00 22.89 -4.65
N ASN A 51 -36.08 22.90 -3.32
CA ASN A 51 -35.08 23.51 -2.44
C ASN A 51 -33.88 22.57 -2.20
N GLU A 52 -32.76 23.09 -1.66
CA GLU A 52 -31.52 22.32 -1.46
C GLU A 52 -31.70 21.04 -0.61
N LYS A 53 -32.55 21.06 0.41
CA LYS A 53 -32.86 19.88 1.24
C LYS A 53 -33.66 18.84 0.47
N GLU A 54 -34.61 19.28 -0.35
CA GLU A 54 -35.42 18.42 -1.21
C GLU A 54 -34.55 17.78 -2.31
N THR A 55 -33.59 18.53 -2.88
CA THR A 55 -32.63 17.97 -3.85
C THR A 55 -31.71 16.93 -3.22
N LYS A 56 -31.23 17.16 -1.99
CA LYS A 56 -30.46 16.15 -1.23
C LYS A 56 -31.28 14.90 -0.94
N HIS A 57 -32.57 15.06 -0.60
CA HIS A 57 -33.47 13.94 -0.37
C HIS A 57 -33.74 13.13 -1.65
N LEU A 58 -34.02 13.80 -2.78
CA LEU A 58 -34.18 13.15 -4.09
C LEU A 58 -32.91 12.38 -4.51
N THR A 59 -31.74 12.96 -4.24
CA THR A 59 -30.45 12.29 -4.51
C THR A 59 -30.31 11.01 -3.69
N SER A 60 -30.63 11.07 -2.39
CA SER A 60 -30.61 9.88 -1.51
C SER A 60 -31.61 8.82 -1.99
N TYR A 61 -32.83 9.22 -2.34
CA TYR A 61 -33.87 8.34 -2.88
C TYR A 61 -33.43 7.64 -4.17
N LEU A 62 -32.84 8.36 -5.12
CA LEU A 62 -32.34 7.78 -6.37
C LEU A 62 -31.17 6.81 -6.15
N VAL A 63 -30.29 7.10 -5.18
CA VAL A 63 -29.20 6.20 -4.79
C VAL A 63 -29.73 4.92 -4.17
N GLU A 64 -30.73 5.01 -3.29
CA GLU A 64 -31.39 3.85 -2.69
C GLU A 64 -32.16 3.03 -3.73
N LEU A 65 -32.89 3.68 -4.64
CA LEU A 65 -33.62 3.02 -5.72
C LEU A 65 -32.68 2.29 -6.69
N LYS A 66 -31.52 2.89 -7.00
CA LYS A 66 -30.45 2.25 -7.80
C LYS A 66 -29.92 0.99 -7.09
N LYS A 67 -29.66 1.08 -5.79
CA LYS A 67 -29.19 -0.06 -4.99
C LYS A 67 -30.21 -1.20 -4.98
N ALA A 68 -31.48 -0.88 -4.72
CA ALA A 68 -32.57 -1.85 -4.72
C ALA A 68 -32.79 -2.50 -6.11
N SER A 69 -32.68 -1.72 -7.19
CA SER A 69 -32.75 -2.25 -8.57
C SER A 69 -31.60 -3.20 -8.88
N ALA A 70 -30.37 -2.89 -8.46
CA ALA A 70 -29.21 -3.74 -8.68
C ALA A 70 -29.35 -5.08 -7.93
N GLU A 71 -29.89 -5.03 -6.71
CA GLU A 71 -30.10 -6.20 -5.88
C GLU A 71 -31.22 -7.12 -6.41
N GLU A 72 -32.30 -6.54 -6.95
CA GLU A 72 -33.36 -7.32 -7.62
C GLU A 72 -32.89 -7.90 -8.96
N MET A 73 -32.11 -7.14 -9.75
CA MET A 73 -31.48 -7.66 -10.97
C MET A 73 -30.58 -8.85 -10.64
N ARG A 74 -29.79 -8.73 -9.57
CA ARG A 74 -28.94 -9.81 -9.07
C ARG A 74 -29.76 -11.04 -8.68
N LYS A 75 -30.84 -10.88 -7.90
CA LYS A 75 -31.75 -11.97 -7.52
C LYS A 75 -32.39 -12.64 -8.73
N SER A 76 -32.89 -11.86 -9.69
CA SER A 76 -33.47 -12.37 -10.94
C SER A 76 -32.45 -13.14 -11.78
N VAL A 77 -31.23 -12.64 -11.91
CA VAL A 77 -30.13 -13.34 -12.61
C VAL A 77 -29.80 -14.65 -11.90
N TYR A 78 -29.68 -14.68 -10.57
CA TYR A 78 -29.41 -15.90 -9.82
C TYR A 78 -30.56 -16.93 -9.90
N ALA A 79 -31.81 -16.48 -9.81
CA ALA A 79 -32.98 -17.35 -9.91
C ALA A 79 -33.12 -17.98 -11.29
N ASN A 80 -32.82 -17.21 -12.35
CA ASN A 80 -32.88 -17.67 -13.74
C ASN A 80 -31.56 -18.30 -14.24
N TYR A 81 -30.48 -18.26 -13.44
CA TYR A 81 -29.16 -18.78 -13.82
C TYR A 81 -29.23 -20.27 -14.18
N ALA A 82 -29.96 -21.06 -13.40
CA ALA A 82 -30.13 -22.49 -13.67
C ALA A 82 -30.90 -22.75 -14.98
N ALA A 83 -31.90 -21.92 -15.30
CA ALA A 83 -32.62 -22.00 -16.56
C ALA A 83 -31.72 -21.60 -17.74
N PHE A 84 -30.96 -20.51 -17.60
CA PHE A 84 -30.02 -20.01 -18.61
C PHE A 84 -28.92 -21.04 -18.94
N ILE A 85 -28.31 -21.65 -17.92
CA ILE A 85 -27.27 -22.67 -18.11
C ILE A 85 -27.86 -23.92 -18.78
N ARG A 86 -29.10 -24.30 -18.44
CA ARG A 86 -29.79 -25.44 -19.06
C ARG A 86 -30.10 -25.16 -20.53
N THR A 87 -30.72 -24.01 -20.84
CA THR A 87 -31.01 -23.62 -22.22
C THR A 87 -29.74 -23.44 -23.05
N SER A 88 -28.66 -22.89 -22.48
CA SER A 88 -27.38 -22.76 -23.17
C SER A 88 -26.75 -24.13 -23.49
N LYS A 89 -26.83 -25.10 -22.57
CA LYS A 89 -26.39 -26.48 -22.84
C LYS A 89 -27.24 -27.17 -23.90
N GLU A 90 -28.55 -26.96 -23.88
CA GLU A 90 -29.47 -27.48 -24.89
C GLU A 90 -29.19 -26.87 -26.27
N ILE A 91 -28.92 -25.56 -26.36
CA ILE A 91 -28.51 -24.89 -27.61
C ILE A 91 -27.20 -25.46 -28.13
N SER A 92 -26.18 -25.64 -27.29
CA SER A 92 -24.91 -26.25 -27.73
C SER A 92 -25.07 -27.70 -28.18
N ALA A 93 -25.96 -28.48 -27.53
CA ALA A 93 -26.30 -29.82 -27.99
C ALA A 93 -27.01 -29.78 -29.35
N LEU A 94 -27.91 -28.82 -29.57
CA LEU A 94 -28.63 -28.61 -30.82
C LEU A 94 -27.70 -28.15 -31.95
N GLU A 95 -26.73 -27.28 -31.66
CA GLU A 95 -25.66 -26.89 -32.58
C GLU A 95 -24.80 -28.09 -32.99
N GLY A 96 -24.45 -28.96 -32.04
CA GLY A 96 -23.75 -30.21 -32.31
C GLY A 96 -24.54 -31.16 -33.21
N GLN A 97 -25.85 -31.28 -32.98
CA GLN A 97 -26.75 -32.04 -33.84
C GLN A 97 -26.88 -31.42 -35.24
N LEU A 98 -26.96 -30.09 -35.35
CA LEU A 98 -27.01 -29.38 -36.63
C LEU A 98 -25.71 -29.54 -37.42
N LEU A 99 -24.56 -29.52 -36.75
CA LEU A 99 -23.25 -29.77 -37.36
C LEU A 99 -23.15 -31.21 -37.88
N SER A 100 -23.65 -32.17 -37.10
CA SER A 100 -23.75 -33.58 -37.51
C SER A 100 -24.65 -33.76 -38.73
N MET A 101 -25.85 -33.16 -38.71
CA MET A 101 -26.79 -33.17 -39.83
C MET A 101 -26.20 -32.52 -41.08
N ARG A 102 -25.49 -31.39 -40.93
CA ARG A 102 -24.76 -30.74 -42.03
C ARG A 102 -23.70 -31.66 -42.61
N ASN A 103 -22.94 -32.35 -41.78
CA ASN A 103 -21.90 -33.28 -42.24
C ASN A 103 -22.52 -34.49 -42.95
N LEU A 104 -23.63 -35.04 -42.43
CA LEU A 104 -24.41 -36.10 -43.08
C LEU A 104 -24.99 -35.65 -44.44
N LEU A 105 -25.57 -34.46 -44.50
CA LEU A 105 -26.07 -33.87 -45.75
C LEU A 105 -24.93 -33.58 -46.73
N SER A 106 -23.77 -33.14 -46.26
CA SER A 106 -22.58 -32.92 -47.10
C SER A 106 -22.03 -34.23 -47.64
N ALA A 107 -22.02 -35.29 -46.82
CA ALA A 107 -21.62 -36.63 -47.25
C ALA A 107 -22.63 -37.23 -48.26
N GLN A 108 -23.93 -37.05 -48.04
CA GLN A 108 -24.96 -37.44 -49.01
C GLN A 108 -24.87 -36.61 -50.29
N ALA A 109 -24.63 -35.30 -50.21
CA ALA A 109 -24.41 -34.45 -51.37
C ALA A 109 -23.17 -34.88 -52.16
N ALA A 110 -22.07 -35.23 -51.48
CA ALA A 110 -20.87 -35.78 -52.12
C ALA A 110 -21.13 -37.13 -52.81
N LEU A 111 -21.96 -38.00 -52.22
CA LEU A 111 -22.39 -39.25 -52.85
C LEU A 111 -23.30 -39.00 -54.06
N VAL A 112 -24.23 -38.05 -53.97
CA VAL A 112 -25.11 -37.66 -55.08
C VAL A 112 -24.31 -36.99 -56.20
N HIS A 113 -23.33 -36.15 -55.87
CA HIS A 113 -22.40 -35.57 -56.85
C HIS A 113 -21.52 -36.66 -57.49
N GLY A 114 -20.99 -37.61 -56.71
CA GLY A 114 -20.25 -38.75 -57.27
C GLY A 114 -21.10 -39.65 -58.16
N LEU A 115 -22.39 -39.81 -57.85
CA LEU A 115 -23.35 -40.51 -58.71
C LEU A 115 -23.72 -39.70 -59.96
N ALA A 116 -23.89 -38.38 -59.85
CA ALA A 116 -24.19 -37.49 -60.98
C ALA A 116 -23.00 -37.37 -61.95
N ASP A 117 -21.77 -37.31 -61.43
CA ASP A 117 -20.54 -37.31 -62.22
C ASP A 117 -20.30 -38.69 -62.87
N GLY A 118 -20.65 -39.78 -62.18
CA GLY A 118 -20.63 -41.14 -62.74
C GLY A 118 -21.66 -41.38 -63.86
N VAL A 119 -22.78 -40.66 -63.85
CA VAL A 119 -23.82 -40.73 -64.91
C VAL A 119 -23.41 -39.93 -66.15
N HIS A 120 -22.48 -38.98 -66.05
CA HIS A 120 -21.94 -38.25 -67.21
C HIS A 120 -20.91 -39.04 -68.05
N ILE A 121 -20.44 -40.20 -67.57
CA ILE A 121 -19.50 -41.07 -68.32
C ILE A 121 -20.25 -42.02 -69.27
N SER A 122 -21.58 -42.17 -69.13
CA SER A 122 -22.37 -43.13 -69.90
C SER A 122 -23.09 -42.54 -71.12
N SER A 123 -22.82 -41.29 -71.50
CA SER A 123 -23.58 -40.56 -72.55
C SER A 123 -22.74 -40.00 -73.71
N LEU A 124 -21.61 -40.64 -74.05
CA LEU A 124 -20.85 -40.34 -75.29
C LEU A 124 -20.46 -41.59 -76.11
N CYS A 125 -21.10 -42.74 -75.86
CA CYS A 125 -20.97 -43.94 -76.69
C CYS A 125 -22.28 -44.24 -77.41
N ALA A 126 -22.65 -43.39 -78.37
CA ALA A 126 -23.54 -43.72 -79.49
C ALA A 126 -23.61 -42.51 -80.41
N ASP A 127 -22.77 -42.47 -81.44
CA ASP A 127 -23.23 -42.40 -82.83
C ASP A 127 -22.06 -42.05 -83.77
N ASP A 128 -22.20 -42.60 -84.97
CA ASP A 128 -21.49 -42.34 -86.21
C ASP A 128 -20.22 -43.14 -86.52
N ALA A 129 -20.54 -44.20 -87.26
CA ALA A 129 -19.73 -45.02 -88.11
C ALA A 129 -18.98 -44.26 -89.21
N ASP A 130 -18.00 -45.00 -89.72
CA ASP A 130 -17.44 -45.00 -91.06
C ASP A 130 -16.41 -43.94 -91.49
N ASP A 131 -15.29 -44.53 -91.89
CA ASP A 131 -14.42 -44.17 -93.01
C ASP A 131 -13.17 -43.34 -92.67
N LEU A 132 -12.03 -44.03 -92.50
CA LEU A 132 -11.00 -44.13 -93.56
C LEU A 132 -9.75 -44.90 -93.07
N THR A 133 -9.58 -46.08 -93.67
CA THR A 133 -8.34 -46.78 -94.05
C THR A 133 -7.27 -47.15 -93.00
N ASP A 134 -7.20 -48.47 -92.78
CA ASP A 134 -6.04 -49.28 -92.41
C ASP A 134 -4.75 -48.90 -93.14
N GLN A 135 -3.76 -48.39 -92.41
CA GLN A 135 -2.39 -48.93 -92.36
C GLN A 135 -1.61 -48.19 -91.26
N ASP A 136 -0.85 -48.94 -90.46
CA ASP A 136 0.08 -48.49 -89.40
C ASP A 136 -0.37 -48.66 -87.93
N LEU A 137 -1.31 -49.55 -87.66
CA LEU A 137 -1.39 -50.22 -86.34
C LEU A 137 -0.54 -51.50 -86.35
N TYR A 138 0.78 -51.35 -86.22
CA TYR A 138 1.70 -52.30 -85.56
C TYR A 138 3.11 -51.67 -85.53
N ASN A 139 3.28 -50.63 -84.72
CA ASN A 139 4.61 -50.26 -84.22
C ASN A 139 4.53 -49.93 -82.72
N MET A 140 4.08 -50.93 -81.96
CA MET A 140 4.39 -51.07 -80.55
C MET A 140 5.84 -51.54 -80.42
N ASP A 141 6.77 -50.69 -80.85
CA ASP A 141 8.11 -50.74 -80.30
C ASP A 141 8.00 -50.18 -78.88
N SER A 142 8.09 -51.11 -77.93
CA SER A 142 8.57 -50.86 -76.58
C SER A 142 9.78 -49.94 -76.66
N LYS A 143 9.56 -48.62 -76.56
CA LYS A 143 10.64 -47.67 -76.36
C LYS A 143 11.25 -48.05 -75.02
N GLN A 144 12.34 -48.80 -75.05
CA GLN A 144 13.07 -49.16 -73.84
C GLN A 144 13.35 -47.85 -73.12
N LEU A 145 12.72 -47.67 -71.95
CA LEU A 145 13.03 -46.57 -71.05
C LEU A 145 14.55 -46.58 -70.90
N SER A 146 15.16 -45.40 -71.06
CA SER A 146 16.59 -45.26 -70.79
C SER A 146 16.85 -45.71 -69.35
N LYS A 147 18.07 -46.20 -69.06
CA LYS A 147 18.45 -46.66 -67.70
C LYS A 147 18.08 -45.65 -66.60
N ILE A 148 18.12 -44.36 -66.92
CA ILE A 148 17.74 -43.27 -66.02
C ILE A 148 16.21 -43.16 -65.87
N GLU A 149 15.43 -43.30 -66.94
CA GLU A 149 13.97 -43.27 -66.86
C GLU A 149 13.41 -44.45 -66.07
N THR A 150 13.99 -45.66 -66.19
CA THR A 150 13.63 -46.81 -65.33
C THR A 150 13.98 -46.55 -63.87
N TRP A 151 15.17 -45.96 -63.62
CA TRP A 151 15.60 -45.60 -62.27
C TRP A 151 14.67 -44.56 -61.62
N VAL A 152 14.18 -43.57 -62.38
CA VAL A 152 13.24 -42.56 -61.87
C VAL A 152 11.94 -43.19 -61.35
N VAL A 153 11.40 -44.19 -62.06
CA VAL A 153 10.20 -44.92 -61.62
C VAL A 153 10.48 -45.70 -60.33
N GLU A 154 11.54 -46.51 -60.31
CA GLU A 154 11.92 -47.28 -59.11
C GLU A 154 12.24 -46.38 -57.90
N PHE A 155 12.84 -45.22 -58.15
CA PHE A 155 13.14 -44.21 -57.14
C PHE A 155 11.86 -43.69 -56.47
N PHE A 156 10.86 -43.29 -57.26
CA PHE A 156 9.61 -42.77 -56.71
C PHE A 156 8.80 -43.84 -55.99
N ASP A 157 8.70 -45.06 -56.54
CA ASP A 157 8.05 -46.19 -55.86
C ASP A 157 8.68 -46.45 -54.48
N ARG A 158 10.01 -46.49 -54.42
CA ARG A 158 10.73 -46.64 -53.16
C ARG A 158 10.49 -45.47 -52.21
N LEU A 159 10.50 -44.25 -52.71
CA LEU A 159 10.28 -43.05 -51.89
C LEU A 159 8.86 -43.02 -51.32
N GLU A 160 7.84 -43.39 -52.10
CA GLU A 160 6.45 -43.46 -51.64
C GLU A 160 6.26 -44.47 -50.51
N VAL A 161 6.90 -45.65 -50.61
CA VAL A 161 6.89 -46.63 -49.52
C VAL A 161 7.54 -46.04 -48.26
N LEU A 162 8.69 -45.39 -48.38
CA LEU A 162 9.39 -44.79 -47.23
C LEU A 162 8.57 -43.66 -46.57
N LEU A 163 7.88 -42.85 -47.37
CA LEU A 163 6.97 -41.81 -46.88
C LEU A 163 5.75 -42.40 -46.18
N ALA A 164 5.15 -43.45 -46.74
CA ALA A 164 4.01 -44.16 -46.14
C ALA A 164 4.40 -44.84 -44.81
N GLU A 165 5.60 -45.43 -44.73
CA GLU A 165 6.16 -46.03 -43.52
C GLU A 165 6.66 -44.99 -42.49
N LYS A 166 6.63 -43.68 -42.83
CA LYS A 166 7.13 -42.57 -42.00
C LYS A 166 8.60 -42.71 -41.60
N ARG A 167 9.42 -43.33 -42.45
CA ARG A 167 10.87 -43.52 -42.22
C ARG A 167 11.62 -42.25 -42.60
N VAL A 168 11.61 -41.28 -41.69
CA VAL A 168 12.09 -39.90 -41.92
C VAL A 168 13.54 -39.86 -42.44
N ASP A 169 14.50 -40.48 -41.74
CA ASP A 169 15.92 -40.39 -42.12
C ASP A 169 16.21 -41.02 -43.49
N GLU A 170 15.51 -42.11 -43.81
CA GLU A 170 15.66 -42.81 -45.09
C GLU A 170 14.97 -42.07 -46.23
N SER A 171 13.81 -41.47 -45.95
CA SER A 171 13.12 -40.58 -46.90
C SER A 171 13.97 -39.35 -47.23
N MET A 172 14.63 -38.78 -46.21
CA MET A 172 15.58 -37.67 -46.38
C MET A 172 16.80 -38.07 -47.23
N ALA A 173 17.39 -39.24 -46.96
CA ALA A 173 18.52 -39.75 -47.73
C ALA A 173 18.14 -40.04 -49.18
N ALA A 174 16.95 -40.64 -49.40
CA ALA A 174 16.42 -40.88 -50.74
C ALA A 174 16.16 -39.56 -51.50
N LEU A 175 15.56 -38.54 -50.87
CA LEU A 175 15.35 -37.23 -51.51
C LEU A 175 16.67 -36.55 -51.90
N GLU A 176 17.72 -36.67 -51.10
CA GLU A 176 19.04 -36.11 -51.43
C GLU A 176 19.73 -36.89 -52.56
N GLU A 177 19.57 -38.21 -52.59
CA GLU A 177 19.98 -39.06 -53.72
C GLU A 177 19.27 -38.64 -55.02
N GLY A 178 17.94 -38.46 -54.97
CA GLY A 178 17.13 -37.94 -56.08
C GLY A 178 17.64 -36.61 -56.61
N ARG A 179 17.97 -35.68 -55.70
CA ARG A 179 18.52 -34.36 -56.04
C ARG A 179 19.90 -34.47 -56.69
N ARG A 180 20.78 -35.34 -56.17
CA ARG A 180 22.13 -35.56 -56.72
C ARG A 180 22.04 -36.10 -58.14
N VAL A 181 21.24 -37.13 -58.37
CA VAL A 181 21.05 -37.74 -59.70
C VAL A 181 20.41 -36.74 -60.67
N ALA A 182 19.48 -35.90 -60.23
CA ALA A 182 18.91 -34.83 -61.06
C ALA A 182 19.97 -33.79 -61.48
N MET A 183 20.90 -33.42 -60.58
CA MET A 183 22.02 -32.52 -60.91
C MET A 183 23.01 -33.17 -61.88
N GLU A 184 23.41 -34.41 -61.63
CA GLU A 184 24.32 -35.17 -62.52
C GLU A 184 23.71 -35.33 -63.93
N ALA A 185 22.41 -35.58 -64.02
CA ALA A 185 21.69 -35.67 -65.29
C ALA A 185 21.60 -34.32 -66.03
N GLN A 186 21.56 -33.20 -65.29
CA GLN A 186 21.61 -31.85 -65.84
C GLN A 186 22.98 -31.54 -66.45
N GLU A 187 24.05 -31.86 -65.72
CA GLU A 187 25.43 -31.60 -66.13
C GLU A 187 25.85 -32.46 -67.33
N GLN A 188 25.47 -33.74 -67.31
CA GLN A 188 25.81 -34.70 -68.37
C GLN A 188 24.84 -34.66 -69.56
N ARG A 189 23.77 -33.85 -69.49
CA ARG A 189 22.70 -33.73 -70.51
C ARG A 189 22.09 -35.09 -70.90
N THR A 190 21.95 -35.98 -69.93
CA THR A 190 21.44 -37.35 -70.14
C THR A 190 19.92 -37.42 -70.19
N LEU A 191 19.23 -36.39 -69.69
CA LEU A 191 17.77 -36.23 -69.75
C LEU A 191 17.37 -35.04 -70.63
N SER A 192 16.18 -35.15 -71.24
CA SER A 192 15.58 -34.02 -71.94
C SER A 192 15.23 -32.88 -70.95
N PRO A 193 15.26 -31.60 -71.38
CA PRO A 193 14.92 -30.48 -70.50
C PRO A 193 13.54 -30.59 -69.85
N SER A 194 12.54 -31.13 -70.57
CA SER A 194 11.18 -31.32 -70.05
C SER A 194 11.11 -32.44 -69.00
N THR A 195 11.80 -33.56 -69.21
CA THR A 195 11.83 -34.67 -68.24
C THR A 195 12.55 -34.25 -66.96
N LEU A 196 13.63 -33.48 -67.10
CA LEU A 196 14.40 -32.95 -65.96
C LEU A 196 13.59 -31.93 -65.13
N LEU A 197 12.80 -31.08 -65.80
CA LEU A 197 11.85 -30.17 -65.13
C LEU A 197 10.77 -30.95 -64.37
N SER A 198 10.21 -32.00 -64.98
CA SER A 198 9.22 -32.87 -64.33
C SER A 198 9.79 -33.55 -63.09
N LEU A 199 10.96 -34.16 -63.21
CA LEU A 199 11.67 -34.83 -62.11
C LEU A 199 11.94 -33.86 -60.94
N ASN A 200 12.44 -32.66 -61.23
CA ASN A 200 12.70 -31.66 -60.20
C ASN A 200 11.41 -31.17 -59.51
N ASN A 201 10.33 -30.97 -60.27
CA ASN A 201 9.04 -30.59 -59.70
C ASN A 201 8.48 -31.69 -58.80
N GLU A 202 8.63 -32.96 -59.18
CA GLU A 202 8.13 -34.10 -58.43
C GLU A 202 8.96 -34.39 -57.18
N ILE A 203 10.29 -34.29 -57.25
CA ILE A 203 11.18 -34.30 -56.07
C ILE A 203 10.80 -33.17 -55.11
N LYS A 204 10.51 -31.97 -55.63
CA LYS A 204 10.05 -30.84 -54.81
C LYS A 204 8.69 -31.13 -54.16
N ALA A 205 7.76 -31.76 -54.90
CA ALA A 205 6.46 -32.15 -54.37
C ALA A 205 6.59 -33.20 -53.25
N LYS A 206 7.37 -34.26 -53.44
CA LYS A 206 7.63 -35.28 -52.41
C LYS A 206 8.39 -34.73 -51.21
N ARG A 207 9.31 -33.79 -51.41
CA ARG A 207 9.98 -33.05 -50.33
C ARG A 207 8.98 -32.24 -49.50
N GLN A 208 8.02 -31.58 -50.16
CA GLN A 208 6.95 -30.84 -49.49
C GLN A 208 6.00 -31.78 -48.74
N GLU A 209 5.66 -32.94 -49.32
CA GLU A 209 4.85 -33.97 -48.66
C GLU A 209 5.50 -34.45 -47.35
N LEU A 210 6.81 -34.75 -47.37
CA LEU A 210 7.54 -35.10 -46.15
C LEU A 210 7.58 -33.96 -45.13
N ALA A 211 7.75 -32.71 -45.60
CA ALA A 211 7.73 -31.54 -44.73
C ALA A 211 6.36 -31.36 -44.04
N ASP A 212 5.27 -31.63 -44.76
CA ASP A 212 3.91 -31.57 -44.22
C ASP A 212 3.62 -32.71 -43.24
N GLN A 213 4.06 -33.94 -43.52
CA GLN A 213 3.98 -35.06 -42.58
C GLN A 213 4.74 -34.78 -41.28
N LEU A 214 5.93 -34.20 -41.37
CA LEU A 214 6.71 -33.78 -40.20
C LEU A 214 6.03 -32.64 -39.43
N ALA A 215 5.49 -31.65 -40.13
CA ALA A 215 4.75 -30.55 -39.53
C ALA A 215 3.51 -31.06 -38.77
N GLU A 216 2.79 -32.04 -39.33
CA GLU A 216 1.67 -32.70 -38.67
C GLU A 216 2.13 -33.46 -37.42
N ALA A 217 3.23 -34.23 -37.52
CA ALA A 217 3.79 -34.98 -36.40
C ALA A 217 4.20 -34.06 -35.23
N ILE A 218 4.84 -32.91 -35.51
CA ILE A 218 5.15 -31.86 -34.50
C ILE A 218 3.86 -31.27 -33.91
N GLY A 219 2.81 -31.20 -34.72
CA GLY A 219 1.47 -30.76 -34.35
C GLY A 219 0.77 -31.68 -33.34
N GLN A 220 1.15 -32.94 -33.20
CA GLN A 220 0.40 -33.89 -32.38
C GLN A 220 0.70 -33.75 -30.86
N PRO A 221 -0.30 -33.81 -29.97
CA PRO A 221 -0.09 -33.72 -28.51
C PRO A 221 0.72 -34.87 -27.88
N SER A 222 0.79 -36.01 -28.58
CA SER A 222 1.55 -37.20 -28.19
C SER A 222 3.05 -37.08 -28.45
N THR A 223 3.46 -36.32 -29.47
CA THR A 223 4.86 -36.14 -29.86
C THR A 223 5.61 -35.32 -28.82
N ARG A 224 6.59 -35.90 -28.15
CA ARG A 224 7.26 -35.27 -26.99
C ARG A 224 8.76 -35.53 -26.96
N GLY A 225 9.48 -34.67 -26.26
CA GLY A 225 10.89 -34.90 -25.89
C GLY A 225 11.80 -35.14 -27.09
N GLY A 226 12.43 -36.32 -27.15
CA GLY A 226 13.34 -36.71 -28.22
C GLY A 226 12.70 -36.70 -29.61
N GLU A 227 11.47 -37.22 -29.72
CA GLU A 227 10.73 -37.33 -30.99
C GLU A 227 10.35 -35.96 -31.55
N LEU A 228 9.96 -35.04 -30.66
CA LEU A 228 9.67 -33.66 -31.05
C LEU A 228 10.93 -32.98 -31.60
N ARG A 229 12.08 -33.15 -30.91
CA ARG A 229 13.35 -32.55 -31.35
C ARG A 229 13.83 -33.14 -32.67
N SER A 230 13.72 -34.46 -32.88
CA SER A 230 14.13 -35.10 -34.13
C SER A 230 13.25 -34.66 -35.31
N ALA A 231 11.93 -34.56 -35.11
CA ALA A 231 11.01 -34.09 -36.16
C ALA A 231 11.28 -32.63 -36.56
N VAL A 232 11.52 -31.74 -35.59
CA VAL A 232 11.85 -30.32 -35.86
C VAL A 232 13.22 -30.20 -36.53
N LEU A 233 14.22 -30.99 -36.12
CA LEU A 233 15.54 -31.05 -36.79
C LEU A 233 15.43 -31.55 -38.23
N ALA A 234 14.62 -32.57 -38.48
CA ALA A 234 14.39 -33.09 -39.83
C ALA A 234 13.71 -32.04 -40.72
N LEU A 235 12.69 -31.35 -40.21
CA LEU A 235 12.00 -30.27 -40.94
C LEU A 235 12.92 -29.07 -41.22
N LYS A 236 13.81 -28.73 -40.27
CA LYS A 236 14.86 -27.73 -40.50
C LYS A 236 15.83 -28.17 -41.60
N LYS A 237 16.29 -29.42 -41.60
CA LYS A 237 17.16 -29.98 -42.66
C LYS A 237 16.48 -29.99 -44.03
N LEU A 238 15.15 -30.04 -44.08
CA LEU A 238 14.35 -29.87 -45.30
C LEU A 238 14.31 -28.42 -45.82
N GLY A 239 14.86 -27.46 -45.08
CA GLY A 239 14.90 -26.05 -45.47
C GLY A 239 13.71 -25.24 -44.97
N ASP A 240 12.80 -25.82 -44.19
CA ASP A 240 11.62 -25.15 -43.62
C ASP A 240 11.82 -24.84 -42.12
N GLY A 241 12.94 -24.19 -41.80
CA GLY A 241 13.35 -23.89 -40.43
C GLY A 241 12.39 -22.97 -39.69
N SER A 242 11.87 -21.94 -40.37
CA SER A 242 10.88 -20.99 -39.81
C SER A 242 9.62 -21.71 -39.34
N ARG A 243 9.02 -22.55 -40.19
CA ARG A 243 7.83 -23.31 -39.83
C ARG A 243 8.12 -24.30 -38.72
N ALA A 244 9.28 -24.97 -38.77
CA ALA A 244 9.70 -25.91 -37.73
C ALA A 244 9.78 -25.25 -36.35
N HIS A 245 10.41 -24.08 -36.26
CA HIS A 245 10.55 -23.33 -35.01
C HIS A 245 9.18 -22.81 -34.50
N THR A 246 8.34 -22.24 -35.37
CA THR A 246 6.99 -21.83 -34.99
C THR A 246 6.15 -23.00 -34.46
N LEU A 247 6.24 -24.18 -35.10
CA LEU A 247 5.51 -25.38 -34.68
C LEU A 247 6.01 -25.94 -33.35
N LEU A 248 7.33 -25.91 -33.12
CA LEU A 248 7.94 -26.24 -31.83
C LEU A 248 7.31 -25.37 -30.73
N LEU A 249 7.35 -24.05 -30.86
CA LEU A 249 6.79 -23.12 -29.87
C LEU A 249 5.27 -23.31 -29.67
N LYS A 250 4.52 -23.56 -30.75
CA LYS A 250 3.08 -23.89 -30.68
C LYS A 250 2.80 -25.19 -29.93
N SER A 251 3.65 -26.22 -30.06
CA SER A 251 3.49 -27.46 -29.29
C SER A 251 3.68 -27.22 -27.79
N TYR A 252 4.66 -26.38 -27.43
CA TYR A 252 4.91 -25.96 -26.04
C TYR A 252 3.74 -25.15 -25.48
N GLU A 253 3.20 -24.20 -26.25
CA GLU A 253 2.02 -23.39 -25.87
C GLU A 253 0.79 -24.26 -25.61
N ARG A 254 0.45 -25.18 -26.53
CA ARG A 254 -0.71 -26.08 -26.36
C ARG A 254 -0.57 -26.97 -25.13
N ARG A 255 0.63 -27.50 -24.88
CA ARG A 255 0.91 -28.32 -23.69
C ARG A 255 0.80 -27.50 -22.40
N LEU A 256 1.33 -26.28 -22.40
CA LEU A 256 1.22 -25.37 -21.27
C LEU A 256 -0.25 -25.06 -20.94
N GLN A 257 -1.05 -24.75 -21.96
CA GLN A 257 -2.49 -24.49 -21.78
C GLN A 257 -3.25 -25.69 -21.19
N ALA A 258 -2.98 -26.91 -21.69
CA ALA A 258 -3.60 -28.12 -21.15
C ALA A 258 -3.22 -28.37 -19.69
N ASN A 259 -1.94 -28.19 -19.34
CA ASN A 259 -1.45 -28.35 -17.96
C ASN A 259 -2.05 -27.28 -17.02
N ILE A 260 -2.16 -26.03 -17.47
CA ILE A 260 -2.80 -24.96 -16.68
C ILE A 260 -4.28 -25.27 -16.45
N GLN A 261 -5.00 -25.81 -17.44
CA GLN A 261 -6.40 -26.23 -17.26
C GLN A 261 -6.53 -27.37 -16.24
N SER A 262 -5.62 -28.35 -16.28
CA SER A 262 -5.57 -29.43 -15.29
C SER A 262 -5.32 -28.90 -13.87
N LEU A 263 -4.38 -27.97 -13.70
CA LEU A 263 -4.10 -27.33 -12.40
C LEU A 263 -5.29 -26.54 -11.83
N ARG A 264 -6.16 -25.99 -12.69
CA ARG A 264 -7.39 -25.31 -12.24
C ARG A 264 -8.52 -26.28 -11.91
N GLY A 265 -8.51 -27.48 -12.49
CA GLY A 265 -9.50 -28.53 -12.23
C GLY A 265 -9.24 -29.30 -10.93
N SER A 266 -7.99 -29.32 -10.44
CA SER A 266 -7.66 -29.73 -9.07
C SER A 266 -8.16 -28.67 -8.07
N ASN A 267 -8.88 -29.08 -7.03
CA ASN A 267 -9.46 -28.23 -5.97
C ASN A 267 -8.41 -27.48 -5.10
N THR A 268 -7.24 -27.14 -5.63
CA THR A 268 -6.24 -26.32 -4.94
C THR A 268 -6.79 -24.93 -4.72
N SER A 269 -6.83 -24.48 -3.47
CA SER A 269 -7.23 -23.11 -3.13
C SER A 269 -6.36 -22.10 -3.89
N TYR A 270 -7.00 -21.10 -4.50
CA TYR A 270 -6.31 -20.00 -5.16
C TYR A 270 -5.57 -19.16 -4.12
N GLY A 271 -4.26 -19.41 -3.98
CA GLY A 271 -3.38 -18.79 -2.99
C GLY A 271 -1.90 -18.94 -3.37
N VAL A 272 -0.99 -18.84 -2.40
CA VAL A 272 0.47 -18.91 -2.63
C VAL A 272 0.88 -20.25 -3.25
N ALA A 273 0.30 -21.37 -2.82
CA ALA A 273 0.60 -22.69 -3.39
C ALA A 273 0.22 -22.80 -4.88
N PHE A 274 -0.94 -22.25 -5.26
CA PHE A 274 -1.35 -22.17 -6.66
C PHE A 274 -0.40 -21.27 -7.47
N ALA A 275 -0.01 -20.12 -6.91
CA ALA A 275 0.95 -19.21 -7.54
C ALA A 275 2.31 -19.90 -7.77
N ALA A 276 2.81 -20.65 -6.78
CA ALA A 276 4.04 -21.41 -6.85
C ALA A 276 3.99 -22.48 -7.95
N ALA A 277 2.97 -23.32 -7.95
CA ALA A 277 2.80 -24.38 -8.94
C ALA A 277 2.65 -23.83 -10.36
N LEU A 278 1.86 -22.77 -10.53
CA LEU A 278 1.65 -22.12 -11.81
C LEU A 278 2.95 -21.46 -12.33
N SER A 279 3.67 -20.75 -11.46
CA SER A 279 4.95 -20.11 -11.78
C SER A 279 5.97 -21.16 -12.20
N GLN A 280 6.14 -22.22 -11.41
CA GLN A 280 7.04 -23.32 -11.75
C GLN A 280 6.70 -23.95 -13.10
N LEU A 281 5.42 -24.22 -13.37
CA LEU A 281 4.97 -24.80 -14.64
C LEU A 281 5.32 -23.90 -15.83
N VAL A 282 5.02 -22.60 -15.74
CA VAL A 282 5.25 -21.66 -16.85
C VAL A 282 6.74 -21.46 -17.11
N PHE A 283 7.52 -21.12 -16.08
CA PHE A 283 8.94 -20.80 -16.27
C PHE A 283 9.79 -22.03 -16.62
N SER A 284 9.47 -23.21 -16.09
CA SER A 284 10.14 -24.45 -16.52
C SER A 284 9.82 -24.82 -17.98
N THR A 285 8.58 -24.58 -18.42
CA THR A 285 8.18 -24.80 -19.83
C THR A 285 8.90 -23.83 -20.75
N ILE A 286 9.02 -22.55 -20.38
CA ILE A 286 9.80 -21.56 -21.13
C ILE A 286 11.28 -21.95 -21.17
N ALA A 287 11.87 -22.36 -20.05
CA ALA A 287 13.25 -22.81 -19.98
C ALA A 287 13.52 -24.01 -20.91
N GLN A 288 12.59 -24.97 -20.95
CA GLN A 288 12.72 -26.14 -21.82
C GLN A 288 12.55 -25.77 -23.29
N ALA A 289 11.59 -24.91 -23.63
CA ALA A 289 11.40 -24.44 -25.00
C ALA A 289 12.63 -23.69 -25.52
N ALA A 290 13.24 -22.86 -24.67
CA ALA A 290 14.48 -22.15 -25.00
C ALA A 290 15.66 -23.11 -25.21
N SER A 291 15.80 -24.12 -24.34
CA SER A 291 16.82 -25.15 -24.47
C SER A 291 16.66 -25.98 -25.76
N ASP A 292 15.43 -26.37 -26.10
CA ASP A 292 15.15 -27.16 -27.30
C ASP A 292 15.29 -26.31 -28.57
N SER A 293 14.87 -25.04 -28.54
CA SER A 293 15.07 -24.10 -29.64
C SER A 293 16.56 -23.93 -29.96
N LEU A 294 17.40 -23.72 -28.94
CA LEU A 294 18.85 -23.62 -29.10
C LEU A 294 19.45 -24.92 -29.65
N ALA A 295 19.01 -26.08 -29.15
CA ALA A 295 19.52 -27.39 -29.58
C ALA A 295 19.17 -27.73 -31.05
N VAL A 296 18.01 -27.29 -31.53
CA VAL A 296 17.51 -27.64 -32.86
C VAL A 296 17.93 -26.59 -33.91
N VAL A 297 17.82 -25.31 -33.56
CA VAL A 297 17.95 -24.23 -34.54
C VAL A 297 19.28 -23.48 -34.43
N GLY A 298 19.92 -23.47 -33.27
CA GLY A 298 21.18 -22.76 -33.01
C GLY A 298 20.97 -21.28 -32.67
N GLU A 299 22.04 -20.48 -32.75
CA GLU A 299 22.04 -19.05 -32.38
C GLU A 299 21.62 -18.10 -33.52
N ASP A 300 20.77 -18.54 -34.44
CA ASP A 300 20.31 -17.66 -35.52
C ASP A 300 19.35 -16.59 -34.95
N PRO A 301 19.63 -15.28 -35.15
CA PRO A 301 18.87 -14.18 -34.55
C PRO A 301 17.37 -14.20 -34.86
N SER A 302 16.97 -14.72 -36.03
CA SER A 302 15.57 -14.74 -36.46
C SER A 302 14.72 -15.62 -35.54
N TYR A 303 15.23 -16.80 -35.17
CA TYR A 303 14.55 -17.73 -34.27
C TYR A 303 14.65 -17.29 -32.81
N SER A 304 15.76 -16.68 -32.41
CA SER A 304 15.89 -16.08 -31.07
C SER A 304 14.83 -14.99 -30.84
N SER A 305 14.58 -14.14 -31.84
CA SER A 305 13.53 -13.10 -31.75
C SER A 305 12.13 -13.69 -31.63
N GLU A 306 11.83 -14.76 -32.37
CA GLU A 306 10.55 -15.47 -32.27
C GLU A 306 10.37 -16.13 -30.89
N LEU A 307 11.42 -16.76 -30.36
CA LEU A 307 11.43 -17.37 -29.02
C LEU A 307 11.19 -16.32 -27.93
N VAL A 308 11.86 -15.17 -28.00
CA VAL A 308 11.67 -14.07 -27.05
C VAL A 308 10.22 -13.56 -27.10
N THR A 309 9.68 -13.35 -28.30
CA THR A 309 8.30 -12.89 -28.50
C THR A 309 7.30 -13.89 -27.90
N TRP A 310 7.52 -15.18 -28.14
CA TRP A 310 6.70 -16.25 -27.56
C TRP A 310 6.81 -16.28 -26.02
N ALA A 311 8.03 -16.20 -25.47
CA ALA A 311 8.26 -16.23 -24.03
C ALA A 311 7.59 -15.04 -23.31
N VAL A 312 7.67 -13.84 -23.90
CA VAL A 312 6.97 -12.64 -23.41
C VAL A 312 5.46 -12.88 -23.39
N LYS A 313 4.87 -13.39 -24.48
CA LYS A 313 3.43 -13.69 -24.54
C LYS A 313 3.00 -14.71 -23.46
N GLN A 314 3.82 -15.73 -23.21
CA GLN A 314 3.53 -16.70 -22.14
C GLN A 314 3.63 -16.05 -20.75
N ALA A 315 4.65 -15.21 -20.52
CA ALA A 315 4.82 -14.47 -19.26
C ALA A 315 3.69 -13.47 -19.00
N GLU A 316 3.22 -12.74 -20.02
CA GLU A 316 2.05 -11.85 -19.92
C GLU A 316 0.78 -12.61 -19.59
N SER A 317 0.52 -13.72 -20.28
CA SER A 317 -0.66 -14.57 -20.04
C SER A 317 -0.65 -15.14 -18.62
N PHE A 318 0.53 -15.54 -18.13
CA PHE A 318 0.75 -15.96 -16.75
C PHE A 318 0.48 -14.81 -15.76
N ALA A 319 1.05 -13.63 -15.99
CA ALA A 319 0.90 -12.47 -15.11
C ALA A 319 -0.56 -12.06 -14.97
N LEU A 320 -1.32 -12.01 -16.07
CA LEU A 320 -2.75 -11.72 -16.06
C LEU A 320 -3.54 -12.77 -15.28
N LEU A 321 -3.18 -14.04 -15.41
CA LEU A 321 -3.85 -15.12 -14.70
C LEU A 321 -3.60 -15.04 -13.19
N LEU A 322 -2.34 -14.86 -12.80
CA LEU A 322 -1.95 -14.74 -11.40
C LEU A 322 -2.57 -13.49 -10.75
N LYS A 323 -2.59 -12.38 -11.49
CA LYS A 323 -3.28 -11.15 -11.08
C LYS A 323 -4.75 -11.41 -10.77
N ARG A 324 -5.46 -12.09 -11.67
CA ARG A 324 -6.91 -12.34 -11.53
C ARG A 324 -7.25 -13.24 -10.34
N HIS A 325 -6.49 -14.31 -10.14
CA HIS A 325 -6.87 -15.38 -9.21
C HIS A 325 -6.25 -15.25 -7.82
N THR A 326 -5.06 -14.65 -7.69
CA THR A 326 -4.35 -14.57 -6.41
C THR A 326 -4.19 -13.12 -5.96
N LEU A 327 -3.60 -12.27 -6.80
CA LEU A 327 -3.20 -10.92 -6.35
C LEU A 327 -4.38 -9.97 -6.15
N ALA A 328 -5.42 -10.04 -7.01
CA ALA A 328 -6.60 -9.17 -6.86
C ALA A 328 -7.33 -9.39 -5.53
N SER A 329 -7.48 -10.65 -5.10
CA SER A 329 -8.09 -10.99 -3.81
C SER A 329 -7.21 -10.56 -2.64
N SER A 330 -5.90 -10.83 -2.72
CA SER A 330 -4.93 -10.42 -1.71
C SER A 330 -4.88 -8.90 -1.53
N ALA A 331 -4.86 -8.14 -2.63
CA ALA A 331 -4.85 -6.69 -2.63
C ALA A 331 -6.16 -6.10 -2.08
N ALA A 332 -7.32 -6.68 -2.43
CA ALA A 332 -8.60 -6.27 -1.88
C ALA A 332 -8.71 -6.52 -0.37
N ALA A 333 -8.12 -7.62 0.12
CA ALA A 333 -8.00 -7.90 1.55
C ALA A 333 -6.89 -7.06 2.23
N GLY A 334 -6.06 -6.35 1.45
CA GLY A 334 -4.86 -5.60 1.88
C GLY A 334 -3.74 -6.49 2.43
N SER A 335 -3.73 -7.79 2.13
CA SER A 335 -2.67 -8.70 2.57
C SER A 335 -1.45 -8.48 1.70
N LEU A 336 -0.44 -7.79 2.26
CA LEU A 336 0.80 -7.47 1.57
C LEU A 336 1.70 -8.71 1.49
N ARG A 337 1.84 -9.45 2.59
CA ARG A 337 2.59 -10.71 2.67
C ARG A 337 2.38 -11.68 1.50
N VAL A 338 1.13 -12.06 1.24
CA VAL A 338 0.80 -13.02 0.17
C VAL A 338 1.18 -12.48 -1.21
N THR A 339 1.02 -11.17 -1.41
CA THR A 339 1.43 -10.48 -2.63
C THR A 339 2.96 -10.48 -2.77
N ALA A 340 3.68 -10.17 -1.68
CA ALA A 340 5.14 -10.17 -1.63
C ALA A 340 5.73 -11.56 -1.92
N GLU A 341 5.26 -12.60 -1.25
CA GLU A 341 5.71 -13.98 -1.45
C GLU A 341 5.49 -14.45 -2.90
N CYS A 342 4.34 -14.12 -3.50
CA CYS A 342 4.06 -14.47 -4.90
C CYS A 342 5.03 -13.78 -5.88
N ILE A 343 5.33 -12.51 -5.64
CA ILE A 343 6.21 -11.72 -6.51
C ILE A 343 7.66 -12.16 -6.37
N GLN A 344 8.14 -12.39 -5.14
CA GLN A 344 9.48 -12.94 -4.90
C GLN A 344 9.69 -14.28 -5.59
N LEU A 345 8.69 -15.17 -5.53
CA LEU A 345 8.74 -16.46 -6.22
C LEU A 345 8.81 -16.29 -7.74
N CYS A 346 8.06 -15.34 -8.31
CA CYS A 346 8.16 -15.04 -9.73
C CYS A 346 9.53 -14.43 -10.11
N ALA A 347 10.06 -13.55 -9.24
CA ALA A 347 11.36 -12.92 -9.44
C ALA A 347 12.51 -13.95 -9.41
N SER A 348 12.46 -14.94 -8.52
CA SER A 348 13.48 -16.00 -8.46
C SER A 348 13.49 -16.88 -9.73
N HIS A 349 12.32 -17.21 -10.26
CA HIS A 349 12.22 -17.92 -11.54
C HIS A 349 12.65 -17.05 -12.74
N CYS A 350 12.37 -15.74 -12.72
CA CYS A 350 12.87 -14.82 -13.76
C CYS A 350 14.39 -14.71 -13.74
N SER A 351 15.00 -14.55 -12.56
CA SER A 351 16.46 -14.49 -12.40
C SER A 351 17.14 -15.77 -12.94
N SER A 352 16.50 -16.92 -12.73
CA SER A 352 16.98 -18.20 -13.28
C SER A 352 16.97 -18.21 -14.82
N LEU A 353 15.98 -17.59 -15.47
CA LEU A 353 15.92 -17.47 -16.93
C LEU A 353 16.83 -16.37 -17.48
N GLU A 354 17.05 -15.29 -16.72
CA GLU A 354 17.98 -14.21 -17.06
C GLU A 354 19.41 -14.74 -17.21
N SER A 355 19.82 -15.70 -16.36
CA SER A 355 21.11 -16.39 -16.50
C SER A 355 21.27 -17.14 -17.85
N ARG A 356 20.17 -17.38 -18.56
CA ARG A 356 20.10 -18.04 -19.88
C ARG A 356 19.76 -17.05 -21.01
N GLY A 357 19.83 -15.75 -20.75
CA GLY A 357 19.59 -14.70 -21.75
C GLY A 357 18.12 -14.29 -21.95
N LEU A 358 17.20 -14.73 -21.08
CA LEU A 358 15.77 -14.38 -21.18
C LEU A 358 15.31 -13.53 -19.98
N ALA A 359 15.30 -12.21 -20.16
CA ALA A 359 14.84 -11.25 -19.16
C ALA A 359 13.32 -11.02 -19.22
N LEU A 360 12.58 -11.67 -18.31
CA LEU A 360 11.10 -11.59 -18.25
C LEU A 360 10.58 -10.79 -17.05
N SER A 361 11.43 -10.41 -16.10
CA SER A 361 11.03 -9.65 -14.90
C SER A 361 10.25 -8.37 -15.22
N PRO A 362 10.68 -7.51 -16.18
CA PRO A 362 9.96 -6.27 -16.50
C PRO A 362 8.51 -6.49 -16.96
N VAL A 363 8.25 -7.60 -17.67
CA VAL A 363 6.92 -7.96 -18.17
C VAL A 363 5.97 -8.23 -17.01
N LEU A 364 6.43 -9.01 -16.02
CA LEU A 364 5.63 -9.35 -14.85
C LEU A 364 5.36 -8.13 -13.97
N LEU A 365 6.40 -7.36 -13.68
CA LEU A 365 6.33 -6.19 -12.79
C LEU A 365 5.37 -5.12 -13.33
N LYS A 366 5.32 -4.93 -14.65
CA LYS A 366 4.33 -4.05 -15.31
C LYS A 366 2.89 -4.41 -14.95
N HIS A 367 2.57 -5.70 -14.84
CA HIS A 367 1.22 -6.16 -14.50
C HIS A 367 0.95 -6.22 -12.98
N PHE A 368 1.97 -6.47 -12.18
CA PHE A 368 1.85 -6.62 -10.72
C PHE A 368 1.87 -5.29 -9.97
N ARG A 369 2.63 -4.29 -10.42
CA ARG A 369 2.80 -3.00 -9.73
C ARG A 369 1.47 -2.38 -9.23
N PRO A 370 0.41 -2.22 -10.05
CA PRO A 370 -0.83 -1.61 -9.56
C PRO A 370 -1.50 -2.40 -8.43
N GLY A 371 -1.41 -3.74 -8.47
CA GLY A 371 -1.95 -4.60 -7.42
C GLY A 371 -1.14 -4.51 -6.13
N VAL A 372 0.18 -4.35 -6.23
CA VAL A 372 1.07 -4.13 -5.07
C VAL A 372 0.79 -2.79 -4.42
N GLU A 373 0.72 -1.72 -5.19
CA GLU A 373 0.42 -0.37 -4.69
C GLU A 373 -0.96 -0.33 -3.99
N GLN A 374 -1.95 -1.03 -4.55
CA GLN A 374 -3.26 -1.22 -3.92
C GLN A 374 -3.17 -2.01 -2.62
N ALA A 375 -2.42 -3.12 -2.58
CA ALA A 375 -2.24 -3.93 -1.39
C ALA A 375 -1.53 -3.15 -0.27
N LEU A 376 -0.51 -2.35 -0.63
CA LEU A 376 0.25 -1.49 0.27
C LEU A 376 -0.66 -0.43 0.90
N THR A 377 -1.41 0.31 0.08
CA THR A 377 -2.38 1.32 0.54
C THR A 377 -3.48 0.71 1.40
N GLY A 378 -4.01 -0.45 1.00
CA GLY A 378 -5.02 -1.17 1.76
C GLY A 378 -4.50 -1.68 3.11
N ASN A 379 -3.23 -2.09 3.17
CA ASN A 379 -2.59 -2.49 4.43
C ASN A 379 -2.45 -1.30 5.38
N LEU A 380 -1.89 -0.19 4.90
CA LEU A 380 -1.74 1.05 5.68
C LEU A 380 -3.08 1.54 6.26
N LYS A 381 -4.14 1.54 5.44
CA LYS A 381 -5.49 1.89 5.89
C LYS A 381 -6.01 0.96 7.00
N ARG A 382 -5.65 -0.33 6.95
CA ARG A 382 -5.99 -1.27 8.03
C ARG A 382 -5.22 -0.97 9.31
N ILE A 383 -3.94 -0.60 9.20
CA ILE A 383 -3.13 -0.20 10.36
C ILE A 383 -3.78 1.01 11.03
N GLU A 384 -4.14 2.03 10.25
CA GLU A 384 -4.85 3.22 10.72
C GLU A 384 -6.15 2.84 11.46
N GLN A 385 -7.05 2.11 10.81
CA GLN A 385 -8.34 1.68 11.40
C GLN A 385 -8.16 0.82 12.65
N SER A 386 -7.20 -0.09 12.64
CA SER A 386 -6.92 -0.97 13.78
C SER A 386 -6.32 -0.19 14.95
N SER A 387 -5.43 0.77 14.65
CA SER A 387 -4.86 1.65 15.67
C SER A 387 -5.91 2.54 16.33
N ALA A 388 -6.88 3.05 15.57
CA ALA A 388 -8.01 3.81 16.08
C ALA A 388 -8.89 2.96 17.01
N ALA A 389 -9.26 1.75 16.58
CA ALA A 389 -10.06 0.84 17.40
C ALA A 389 -9.34 0.44 18.70
N LEU A 390 -8.03 0.22 18.64
CA LEU A 390 -7.22 -0.10 19.83
C LEU A 390 -7.12 1.10 20.79
N ALA A 391 -6.88 2.31 20.26
CA ALA A 391 -6.86 3.55 21.04
C ALA A 391 -8.21 3.84 21.73
N ALA A 392 -9.32 3.45 21.13
CA ALA A 392 -10.65 3.51 21.75
C ALA A 392 -10.80 2.68 23.02
N SER A 393 -10.08 1.55 23.08
CA SER A 393 -10.16 0.58 24.17
C SER A 393 -8.96 0.61 25.12
N ASP A 394 -7.93 1.40 24.80
CA ASP A 394 -6.70 1.48 25.58
C ASP A 394 -6.99 2.08 26.97
N ASP A 395 -6.20 1.74 27.97
CA ASP A 395 -6.24 2.37 29.30
C ASP A 395 -5.07 3.32 29.54
N TRP A 396 -4.21 3.46 28.52
CA TRP A 396 -2.99 4.26 28.54
C TRP A 396 -1.99 3.84 29.61
N SER A 397 -2.09 2.59 30.08
CA SER A 397 -1.12 2.01 31.00
C SER A 397 0.13 1.53 30.25
N LEU A 398 1.31 1.90 30.74
CA LEU A 398 2.56 1.46 30.14
C LEU A 398 2.99 0.10 30.70
N ALA A 399 2.95 -0.92 29.86
CA ALA A 399 3.42 -2.27 30.18
C ALA A 399 4.69 -2.62 29.38
N TYR A 400 5.49 -3.54 29.92
CA TYR A 400 6.61 -4.08 29.17
C TYR A 400 6.11 -4.84 27.94
N THR A 401 6.79 -4.66 26.81
CA THR A 401 6.55 -5.49 25.63
C THR A 401 6.79 -6.96 25.99
N PRO A 402 5.82 -7.87 25.80
CA PRO A 402 6.07 -9.29 25.99
C PRO A 402 7.18 -9.70 25.02
N THR A 403 8.30 -10.20 25.54
CA THR A 403 9.32 -10.86 24.73
C THR A 403 8.65 -12.01 24.00
N GLY A 404 8.41 -11.84 22.70
CA GLY A 404 7.87 -12.88 21.85
C GLY A 404 8.74 -14.13 21.97
N SER A 405 8.10 -15.24 22.33
CA SER A 405 8.70 -16.57 22.39
C SER A 405 9.06 -17.02 20.98
N ARG A 406 10.15 -16.46 20.43
CA ARG A 406 10.90 -16.90 19.22
C ARG A 406 12.08 -15.95 18.97
N ALA A 407 13.07 -15.97 19.85
CA ALA A 407 14.36 -15.32 19.59
C ALA A 407 15.50 -16.33 19.72
N SER A 408 15.70 -17.10 18.65
CA SER A 408 17.02 -17.64 18.31
C SER A 408 17.83 -16.51 17.65
N SER A 409 18.38 -15.59 18.45
CA SER A 409 19.50 -14.75 18.00
C SER A 409 20.27 -14.19 19.20
N SER A 410 21.59 -14.36 19.14
CA SER A 410 22.57 -13.99 20.16
C SER A 410 22.96 -12.51 20.04
N THR A 411 22.03 -11.60 20.31
CA THR A 411 22.31 -10.16 20.44
C THR A 411 21.81 -9.63 21.77
N PRO A 412 22.55 -8.70 22.42
CA PRO A 412 22.27 -8.26 23.77
C PRO A 412 20.87 -7.66 23.86
N THR A 413 20.16 -8.08 24.90
CA THR A 413 18.79 -7.69 25.29
C THR A 413 18.50 -6.22 24.98
N ALA A 414 17.57 -5.97 24.07
CA ALA A 414 17.02 -4.63 23.84
C ALA A 414 16.51 -4.05 25.17
N PRO A 415 16.63 -2.72 25.40
CA PRO A 415 16.07 -2.10 26.59
C PRO A 415 14.58 -2.43 26.66
N HIS A 416 14.11 -2.88 27.83
CA HIS A 416 12.72 -3.17 28.07
C HIS A 416 11.89 -1.88 27.95
N LEU A 417 11.37 -1.59 26.76
CA LEU A 417 10.53 -0.43 26.50
C LEU A 417 9.13 -0.66 27.06
N LYS A 418 8.62 0.32 27.79
CA LYS A 418 7.24 0.32 28.27
C LYS A 418 6.36 1.11 27.30
N LEU A 419 5.30 0.49 26.82
CA LEU A 419 4.36 1.05 25.85
C LEU A 419 2.95 0.64 26.23
N SER A 420 1.95 1.44 25.85
CA SER A 420 0.56 1.02 25.97
C SER A 420 0.21 -0.04 24.92
N ILE A 421 -0.94 -0.72 25.10
CA ILE A 421 -1.35 -1.81 24.21
C ILE A 421 -1.53 -1.30 22.77
N SER A 422 -2.13 -0.12 22.58
CA SER A 422 -2.30 0.46 21.25
C SER A 422 -0.95 0.74 20.57
N ALA A 423 0.01 1.31 21.29
CA ALA A 423 1.33 1.62 20.77
C ALA A 423 2.15 0.36 20.43
N GLN A 424 2.08 -0.68 21.29
CA GLN A 424 2.73 -1.95 21.02
C GLN A 424 2.19 -2.60 19.74
N ARG A 425 0.86 -2.66 19.60
CA ARG A 425 0.20 -3.24 18.42
C ARG A 425 0.44 -2.42 17.17
N PHE A 426 0.40 -1.09 17.27
CA PHE A 426 0.77 -0.19 16.19
C PHE A 426 2.19 -0.50 15.69
N ASN A 427 3.17 -0.59 16.60
CA ASN A 427 4.53 -0.93 16.25
C ASN A 427 4.65 -2.30 15.56
N SER A 428 3.97 -3.32 16.09
CA SER A 428 3.97 -4.66 15.47
C SER A 428 3.41 -4.63 14.05
N MET A 429 2.29 -3.94 13.83
CA MET A 429 1.69 -3.83 12.50
C MET A 429 2.60 -3.07 11.51
N VAL A 430 3.23 -1.97 11.94
CA VAL A 430 4.19 -1.22 11.12
C VAL A 430 5.43 -2.06 10.82
N GLN A 431 5.92 -2.83 11.80
CA GLN A 431 7.05 -3.73 11.60
C GLN A 431 6.72 -4.84 10.58
N GLU A 432 5.57 -5.51 10.74
CA GLU A 432 5.11 -6.53 9.79
C GLU A 432 4.94 -5.95 8.38
N PHE A 433 4.34 -4.76 8.27
CA PHE A 433 4.20 -4.05 7.00
C PHE A 433 5.55 -3.77 6.32
N LEU A 434 6.53 -3.27 7.08
CA LEU A 434 7.85 -2.95 6.55
C LEU A 434 8.65 -4.23 6.20
N GLU A 435 8.48 -5.31 6.96
CA GLU A 435 9.06 -6.62 6.65
C GLU A 435 8.49 -7.20 5.34
N ASP A 436 7.19 -7.04 5.09
CA ASP A 436 6.54 -7.48 3.85
C ASP A 436 6.88 -6.56 2.65
N ALA A 437 7.08 -5.26 2.88
CA ALA A 437 7.39 -4.27 1.84
C ALA A 437 8.86 -4.31 1.39
N GLY A 438 9.79 -4.62 2.29
CA GLY A 438 11.24 -4.61 2.02
C GLY A 438 11.64 -5.40 0.77
N PRO A 439 11.23 -6.68 0.63
CA PRO A 439 11.61 -7.45 -0.54
C PRO A 439 10.97 -7.02 -1.86
N LEU A 440 9.90 -6.22 -1.81
CA LEU A 440 9.27 -5.66 -2.99
C LEU A 440 10.03 -4.44 -3.53
N ASP A 441 10.82 -3.79 -2.67
CA ASP A 441 11.56 -2.59 -3.03
C ASP A 441 12.65 -2.86 -4.08
N GLU A 442 13.39 -3.95 -3.94
CA GLU A 442 14.41 -4.35 -4.93
C GLU A 442 13.84 -4.48 -6.35
N ALA A 443 12.58 -4.93 -6.47
CA ALA A 443 11.92 -5.14 -7.75
C ALA A 443 11.14 -3.92 -8.25
N LEU A 444 10.54 -3.13 -7.35
CA LEU A 444 9.55 -2.10 -7.70
C LEU A 444 9.88 -0.68 -7.23
N GLN A 445 10.96 -0.45 -6.47
CA GLN A 445 11.33 0.88 -5.95
C GLN A 445 10.13 1.53 -5.24
N LEU A 446 9.68 0.89 -4.15
CA LEU A 446 8.48 1.25 -3.39
C LEU A 446 8.82 1.87 -2.02
N ASP A 447 10.10 1.99 -1.68
CA ASP A 447 10.60 2.58 -0.44
C ASP A 447 9.96 3.93 -0.12
N GLY A 448 9.89 4.85 -1.09
CA GLY A 448 9.25 6.16 -0.92
C GLY A 448 7.78 6.05 -0.53
N ILE A 449 7.01 5.20 -1.24
CA ILE A 449 5.57 5.02 -1.00
C ILE A 449 5.34 4.34 0.37
N ALA A 450 6.14 3.34 0.71
CA ALA A 450 6.04 2.63 1.98
C ALA A 450 6.37 3.54 3.17
N LEU A 451 7.47 4.31 3.08
CA LEU A 451 7.92 5.19 4.16
C LEU A 451 7.03 6.42 4.34
N ASP A 452 6.55 7.02 3.24
CA ASP A 452 5.56 8.10 3.31
C ASP A 452 4.22 7.57 3.85
N GLY A 453 3.83 6.35 3.48
CA GLY A 453 2.66 5.67 4.04
C GLY A 453 2.75 5.45 5.55
N VAL A 454 3.90 4.97 6.05
CA VAL A 454 4.15 4.83 7.50
C VAL A 454 4.12 6.18 8.19
N LEU A 455 4.66 7.23 7.57
CA LEU A 455 4.59 8.59 8.11
C LEU A 455 3.13 9.05 8.24
N GLN A 456 2.29 8.83 7.23
CA GLN A 456 0.88 9.19 7.24
C GLN A 456 0.12 8.46 8.37
N VAL A 457 0.33 7.15 8.49
CA VAL A 457 -0.35 6.35 9.53
C VAL A 457 0.16 6.70 10.94
N PHE A 458 1.44 7.06 11.08
CA PHE A 458 1.96 7.60 12.35
C PHE A 458 1.37 8.96 12.69
N ASN A 459 1.19 9.85 11.70
CA ASN A 459 0.51 11.13 11.92
C ASN A 459 -0.92 10.92 12.40
N ALA A 460 -1.68 10.04 11.73
CA ALA A 460 -3.03 9.70 12.15
C ALA A 460 -3.06 9.12 13.57
N TYR A 461 -2.09 8.26 13.92
CA TYR A 461 -1.96 7.77 15.29
C TYR A 461 -1.67 8.89 16.30
N VAL A 462 -0.78 9.82 15.98
CA VAL A 462 -0.52 10.99 16.82
C VAL A 462 -1.75 11.88 16.97
N ASP A 463 -2.54 12.07 15.91
CA ASP A 463 -3.79 12.83 15.97
C ASP A 463 -4.80 12.14 16.91
N LEU A 464 -4.87 10.80 16.92
CA LEU A 464 -5.65 10.05 17.91
C LEU A 464 -5.15 10.31 19.34
N LEU A 465 -3.83 10.37 19.55
CA LEU A 465 -3.26 10.68 20.87
C LEU A 465 -3.55 12.12 21.30
N ILE A 466 -3.55 13.09 20.38
CA ILE A 466 -3.96 14.47 20.66
C ILE A 466 -5.43 14.49 21.10
N ASN A 467 -6.30 13.76 20.38
CA ASN A 467 -7.73 13.65 20.70
C ASN A 467 -8.02 12.89 22.00
N ALA A 468 -7.04 12.15 22.54
CA ALA A 468 -7.12 11.51 23.84
C ALA A 468 -6.81 12.46 25.00
N LEU A 469 -6.21 13.63 24.76
CA LEU A 469 -5.99 14.63 25.82
C LEU A 469 -7.33 15.25 26.26
N PRO A 470 -7.51 15.55 27.56
CA PRO A 470 -8.64 16.34 28.05
C PRO A 470 -8.75 17.69 27.32
N GLY A 471 -9.94 18.29 27.28
CA GLY A 471 -10.14 19.62 26.67
C GLY A 471 -10.10 19.67 25.14
N SER A 472 -9.60 18.63 24.44
CA SER A 472 -9.58 18.57 22.96
C SER A 472 -10.99 18.55 22.30
N ALA A 473 -12.07 18.58 23.08
CA ALA A 473 -13.46 18.42 22.64
C ALA A 473 -14.08 19.71 22.12
N GLU A 474 -13.62 20.85 22.63
CA GLU A 474 -14.37 22.11 22.56
C GLU A 474 -14.17 22.83 21.23
N ASN A 475 -13.20 22.40 20.41
CA ASN A 475 -12.83 23.06 19.15
C ASN A 475 -13.28 22.32 17.87
N GLU A 476 -13.87 21.12 17.93
CA GLU A 476 -14.28 20.37 16.73
C GLU A 476 -15.81 20.31 16.56
N GLU A 477 -16.32 20.92 15.48
CA GLU A 477 -17.74 20.92 15.06
C GLU A 477 -18.31 19.52 14.74
N ASN A 478 -17.52 18.44 14.84
CA ASN A 478 -17.93 17.07 14.49
C ASN A 478 -17.60 16.04 15.60
N PRO A 479 -18.47 15.90 16.63
CA PRO A 479 -18.28 14.96 17.75
C PRO A 479 -18.36 13.47 17.35
N VAL A 480 -18.67 13.16 16.09
CA VAL A 480 -18.86 11.78 15.58
C VAL A 480 -17.53 11.01 15.44
N HIS A 481 -16.38 11.69 15.41
CA HIS A 481 -15.07 11.06 15.24
C HIS A 481 -14.39 10.59 16.53
N ARG A 482 -15.00 10.83 17.71
CA ARG A 482 -14.36 10.56 19.00
C ARG A 482 -14.53 9.12 19.47
N ILE A 483 -13.91 8.19 18.75
CA ILE A 483 -13.79 6.78 19.15
C ILE A 483 -12.40 6.61 19.81
N VAL A 484 -12.08 7.42 20.83
CA VAL A 484 -10.80 7.35 21.57
C VAL A 484 -11.07 7.57 23.06
N ARG A 485 -10.43 6.79 23.94
CA ARG A 485 -10.57 6.95 25.39
C ARG A 485 -9.75 8.15 25.88
N ILE A 486 -10.34 9.00 26.70
CA ILE A 486 -9.67 10.17 27.28
C ILE A 486 -8.63 9.71 28.32
N ALA A 487 -7.46 10.36 28.31
CA ALA A 487 -6.41 10.22 29.31
C ALA A 487 -6.70 11.16 30.50
N GLU A 488 -7.39 10.64 31.51
CA GLU A 488 -7.89 11.42 32.65
C GLU A 488 -6.78 11.86 33.60
N THR A 489 -5.72 11.05 33.78
CA THR A 489 -4.64 11.36 34.73
C THR A 489 -3.39 11.90 34.04
N GLU A 490 -2.61 12.73 34.75
CA GLU A 490 -1.30 13.22 34.27
C GLU A 490 -0.35 12.07 33.87
N SER A 491 -0.45 10.92 34.54
CA SER A 491 0.31 9.71 34.19
C SER A 491 -0.14 9.10 32.85
N GLN A 492 -1.44 9.04 32.58
CA GLN A 492 -1.97 8.58 31.29
C GLN A 492 -1.60 9.57 30.17
N GLN A 493 -1.73 10.88 30.42
CA GLN A 493 -1.38 11.91 29.44
C GLN A 493 0.12 11.87 29.11
N THR A 494 0.98 11.67 30.12
CA THR A 494 2.42 11.44 29.92
C THR A 494 2.69 10.14 29.16
N ALA A 495 1.89 9.09 29.35
CA ALA A 495 2.00 7.84 28.62
C ALA A 495 1.78 8.01 27.11
N LEU A 496 0.85 8.89 26.70
CA LEU A 496 0.64 9.24 25.29
C LEU A 496 1.92 9.80 24.66
N LEU A 497 2.60 10.71 25.36
CA LEU A 497 3.87 11.28 24.92
C LEU A 497 4.98 10.22 24.83
N VAL A 498 5.07 9.34 25.83
CA VAL A 498 6.04 8.22 25.82
C VAL A 498 5.83 7.33 24.60
N ASN A 499 4.58 6.94 24.33
CA ASN A 499 4.23 6.11 23.18
C ASN A 499 4.71 6.75 21.86
N ALA A 500 4.29 7.99 21.59
CA ALA A 500 4.65 8.70 20.36
C ALA A 500 6.17 8.86 20.22
N LEU A 501 6.86 9.19 21.32
CA LEU A 501 8.29 9.42 21.32
C LEU A 501 9.08 8.13 21.04
N LEU A 502 8.79 7.04 21.75
CA LEU A 502 9.51 5.78 21.58
C LEU A 502 9.29 5.19 20.18
N LEU A 503 8.09 5.36 19.63
CA LEU A 503 7.78 5.01 18.24
C LEU A 503 8.64 5.81 17.26
N ALA A 504 8.67 7.14 17.38
CA ALA A 504 9.36 8.03 16.45
C ALA A 504 10.90 7.99 16.53
N ASP A 505 11.47 7.89 17.74
CA ASP A 505 12.92 8.01 17.94
C ASP A 505 13.67 6.70 17.69
N GLU A 506 13.01 5.57 17.99
CA GLU A 506 13.67 4.26 18.08
C GLU A 506 12.99 3.17 17.26
N LEU A 507 11.71 2.89 17.50
CA LEU A 507 11.07 1.67 16.98
C LEU A 507 10.82 1.73 15.47
N ILE A 508 10.12 2.77 15.00
CA ILE A 508 9.82 2.95 13.58
C ILE A 508 11.11 3.10 12.75
N PRO A 509 12.09 3.94 13.14
CA PRO A 509 13.35 4.04 12.42
C PRO A 509 14.14 2.73 12.35
N ARG A 510 14.11 1.90 13.41
CA ARG A 510 14.75 0.58 13.40
C ARG A 510 14.11 -0.35 12.38
N SER A 511 12.78 -0.41 12.33
CA SER A 511 12.07 -1.22 11.34
C SER A 511 12.32 -0.72 9.91
N ALA A 512 12.32 0.60 9.70
CA ALA A 512 12.57 1.21 8.39
C ALA A 512 13.99 0.99 7.85
N SER A 513 14.98 0.86 8.75
CA SER A 513 16.38 0.62 8.37
C SER A 513 16.63 -0.69 7.61
N ARG A 514 15.65 -1.61 7.62
CA ARG A 514 15.71 -2.87 6.87
C ARG A 514 15.29 -2.74 5.40
N ILE A 515 14.49 -1.72 5.06
CA ILE A 515 14.07 -1.44 3.68
C ILE A 515 15.09 -0.51 3.01
N LEU A 516 15.64 0.45 3.75
CA LEU A 516 16.64 1.35 3.20
C LEU A 516 17.90 0.54 2.83
N PRO A 517 18.40 0.63 1.58
CA PRO A 517 19.53 -0.18 1.15
C PRO A 517 20.76 0.08 2.04
N GLN A 518 21.08 -0.91 2.88
CA GLN A 518 22.42 -1.05 3.45
C GLN A 518 23.34 -1.27 2.25
N GLY A 519 24.16 -0.27 1.94
CA GLY A 519 25.02 -0.30 0.77
C GLY A 519 25.76 -1.63 0.70
N SER A 520 25.56 -2.37 -0.40
CA SER A 520 26.45 -3.45 -0.82
C SER A 520 27.84 -2.86 -0.95
N THR A 521 28.65 -2.97 0.11
CA THR A 521 30.10 -2.98 -0.01
C THR A 521 30.53 -4.42 -0.10
N ASN A 522 30.43 -4.98 -1.30
CA ASN A 522 31.39 -5.97 -1.77
C ASN A 522 32.77 -5.31 -1.86
N GLN A 523 33.42 -5.09 -0.71
CA GLN A 523 34.87 -4.93 -0.65
C GLN A 523 35.39 -5.64 0.60
N SER A 524 35.96 -6.81 0.34
CA SER A 524 36.84 -7.54 1.24
C SER A 524 38.05 -6.67 1.62
N THR A 525 37.97 -5.89 2.69
CA THR A 525 39.12 -5.57 3.56
C THR A 525 38.62 -5.01 4.90
N PRO A 526 38.92 -5.64 6.05
CA PRO A 526 38.58 -5.08 7.35
C PRO A 526 39.64 -4.04 7.72
N ARG A 527 39.38 -2.75 7.48
CA ARG A 527 40.13 -1.68 8.16
C ARG A 527 39.48 -1.40 9.52
N ARG A 528 40.17 -1.84 10.58
CA ARG A 528 39.89 -1.50 11.98
C ARG A 528 39.92 0.02 12.15
N GLY A 529 38.92 0.54 12.86
CA GLY A 529 38.99 1.84 13.55
C GLY A 529 38.37 3.02 12.81
N ALA A 530 37.04 3.04 12.70
CA ALA A 530 36.27 4.29 12.60
C ALA A 530 34.86 4.05 13.12
N SER A 531 34.39 4.96 13.96
CA SER A 531 33.10 4.94 14.65
C SER A 531 31.89 4.78 13.72
N SER A 532 30.97 3.91 14.12
CA SER A 532 29.78 3.44 13.40
C SER A 532 28.69 4.50 13.10
N ASP A 533 28.98 5.81 13.21
CA ASP A 533 27.93 6.83 13.41
C ASP A 533 27.79 7.86 12.28
N ARG A 534 28.40 7.62 11.10
CA ARG A 534 28.50 8.67 10.05
C ARG A 534 27.86 8.39 8.70
N GLN A 535 27.01 7.36 8.55
CA GLN A 535 26.37 7.07 7.26
C GLN A 535 24.83 7.06 7.28
N ASN A 536 24.20 7.94 8.09
CA ASN A 536 22.77 8.25 7.92
C ASN A 536 22.58 9.20 6.73
N ARG A 537 22.03 8.69 5.62
CA ARG A 537 21.67 9.46 4.40
C ARG A 537 20.81 10.69 4.76
N PRO A 538 20.92 11.82 4.02
CA PRO A 538 20.15 13.03 4.29
C PRO A 538 18.64 12.80 4.32
N GLU A 539 18.12 11.94 3.42
CA GLU A 539 16.71 11.56 3.33
C GLU A 539 16.19 10.87 4.60
N GLN A 540 16.97 9.94 5.16
CA GLN A 540 16.62 9.25 6.41
C GLN A 540 16.58 10.22 7.59
N ARG A 541 17.51 11.19 7.63
CA ARG A 541 17.50 12.24 8.66
C ARG A 541 16.28 13.15 8.51
N GLU A 542 15.92 13.50 7.28
CA GLU A 542 14.74 14.31 7.01
C GLU A 542 13.45 13.57 7.38
N TRP A 543 13.34 12.30 7.04
CA TRP A 543 12.20 11.47 7.43
C TRP A 543 12.07 11.32 8.95
N LYS A 544 13.19 11.09 9.67
CA LYS A 544 13.20 11.09 11.14
C LYS A 544 12.77 12.45 11.72
N LYS A 545 13.17 13.57 11.09
CA LYS A 545 12.68 14.90 11.49
C LYS A 545 11.17 15.04 11.28
N LYS A 546 10.61 14.47 10.22
CA LYS A 546 9.15 14.49 9.99
C LYS A 546 8.40 13.73 11.10
N LEU A 547 8.88 12.53 11.50
CA LEU A 547 8.32 11.81 12.66
C LEU A 547 8.40 12.65 13.95
N GLN A 548 9.55 13.29 14.19
CA GLN A 548 9.75 14.11 15.39
C GLN A 548 8.82 15.33 15.42
N ARG A 549 8.53 15.96 14.27
CA ARG A 549 7.56 17.07 14.19
C ARG A 549 6.16 16.66 14.64
N SER A 550 5.74 15.42 14.36
CA SER A 550 4.45 14.91 14.83
C SER A 550 4.45 14.74 16.34
N VAL A 551 5.55 14.24 16.91
CA VAL A 551 5.71 14.18 18.38
C VAL A 551 5.73 15.58 19.00
N ASP A 552 6.35 16.55 18.35
CA ASP A 552 6.34 17.95 18.80
C ASP A 552 4.91 18.51 18.83
N ARG A 553 4.06 18.22 17.83
CA ARG A 553 2.64 18.62 17.84
C ARG A 553 1.88 18.09 19.07
N LEU A 554 2.06 16.82 19.40
CA LEU A 554 1.44 16.24 20.60
C LEU A 554 1.96 16.89 21.88
N ARG A 555 3.27 17.18 21.94
CA ARG A 555 3.87 17.88 23.08
C ARG A 555 3.31 19.29 23.25
N ASP A 556 3.19 20.03 22.17
CA ASP A 556 2.66 21.39 22.18
C ASP A 556 1.19 21.38 22.61
N SER A 557 0.40 20.40 22.16
CA SER A 557 -0.99 20.20 22.62
C SER A 557 -1.06 19.86 24.11
N PHE A 558 -0.19 18.98 24.60
CA PHE A 558 -0.08 18.64 26.03
C PHE A 558 0.27 19.87 26.87
N CYS A 559 1.27 20.64 26.45
CA CYS A 559 1.70 21.84 27.19
C CYS A 559 0.60 22.91 27.21
N ARG A 560 -0.08 23.12 26.07
CA ARG A 560 -1.21 24.04 25.96
C ARG A 560 -2.35 23.62 26.88
N GLN A 561 -2.74 22.35 26.88
CA GLN A 561 -3.82 21.85 27.72
C GLN A 561 -3.53 22.09 29.21
N HIS A 562 -2.32 21.72 29.66
CA HIS A 562 -1.96 21.92 31.06
C HIS A 562 -1.77 23.38 31.46
N ALA A 563 -1.40 24.26 30.53
CA ALA A 563 -1.36 25.69 30.75
C ALA A 563 -2.79 26.26 30.88
N LEU A 564 -3.71 25.86 30.00
CA LEU A 564 -5.12 26.28 30.07
C LEU A 564 -5.77 25.85 31.39
N GLU A 565 -5.57 24.62 31.83
CA GLU A 565 -6.03 24.13 33.14
C GLU A 565 -5.49 24.92 34.34
N LEU A 566 -4.33 25.58 34.17
CA LEU A 566 -3.70 26.37 35.23
C LEU A 566 -4.19 27.82 35.21
N ILE A 567 -4.38 28.36 34.00
CA ILE A 567 -4.72 29.76 33.76
C ILE A 567 -6.22 30.01 33.88
N PHE A 568 -7.06 29.01 33.57
CA PHE A 568 -8.51 29.13 33.60
C PHE A 568 -9.12 28.20 34.66
N THR A 569 -10.23 28.62 35.25
CA THR A 569 -11.07 27.75 36.09
C THR A 569 -11.91 26.79 35.23
N GLU A 570 -12.51 25.78 35.85
CA GLU A 570 -13.48 24.90 35.16
C GLU A 570 -14.70 25.67 34.61
N GLU A 571 -15.00 26.84 35.18
CA GLU A 571 -16.09 27.73 34.75
C GLU A 571 -15.66 28.73 33.66
N GLY A 572 -14.38 28.70 33.26
CA GLY A 572 -13.81 29.56 32.21
C GLY A 572 -13.33 30.93 32.69
N GLU A 573 -13.28 31.16 34.01
CA GLU A 573 -12.74 32.40 34.59
C GLU A 573 -11.21 32.41 34.54
N VAL A 574 -10.63 33.59 34.31
CA VAL A 574 -9.17 33.77 34.25
C VAL A 574 -8.60 33.81 35.67
N ARG A 575 -7.80 32.81 36.02
CA ARG A 575 -7.05 32.75 37.29
C ARG A 575 -5.78 33.59 37.28
N LEU A 576 -5.20 33.80 36.10
CA LEU A 576 -4.00 34.62 35.90
C LEU A 576 -4.39 36.00 35.37
N SER A 577 -4.96 36.84 36.22
CA SER A 577 -5.37 38.20 35.85
C SER A 577 -4.41 39.25 36.40
N SER A 578 -4.44 40.42 35.78
CA SER A 578 -3.78 41.67 36.21
C SER A 578 -4.22 42.09 37.61
N GLU A 579 -5.45 41.76 38.01
CA GLU A 579 -6.02 42.07 39.33
C GLU A 579 -5.18 41.52 40.49
N ILE A 580 -4.46 40.39 40.30
CA ILE A 580 -3.57 39.81 41.31
C ILE A 580 -2.54 40.84 41.79
N TYR A 581 -2.06 41.67 40.87
CA TYR A 581 -1.03 42.67 41.14
C TYR A 581 -1.63 44.03 41.48
N ILE A 582 -2.68 44.45 40.76
CA ILE A 582 -3.31 45.77 40.94
C ILE A 582 -3.94 45.89 42.34
N LEU A 583 -4.61 44.84 42.84
CA LEU A 583 -5.29 44.88 44.13
C LEU A 583 -4.35 44.98 45.33
N MET A 584 -3.06 44.66 45.17
CA MET A 584 -2.07 44.76 46.25
C MET A 584 -1.82 46.20 46.70
N ASP A 585 -1.95 47.15 45.77
CA ASP A 585 -1.75 48.56 46.06
C ASP A 585 -3.01 49.22 46.69
N GLU A 586 -4.12 48.48 46.80
CA GLU A 586 -5.34 48.94 47.47
C GLU A 586 -5.34 48.66 48.98
N THR A 587 -4.52 47.71 49.44
CA THR A 587 -4.44 47.33 50.85
C THR A 587 -3.51 48.25 51.64
N THR A 588 -3.94 48.68 52.82
CA THR A 588 -3.15 49.58 53.69
C THR A 588 -2.10 48.89 54.55
N GLU A 589 -2.13 47.55 54.62
CA GLU A 589 -1.17 46.73 55.37
C GLU A 589 -0.10 46.17 54.43
N GLU A 590 1.13 46.06 54.94
CA GLU A 590 2.24 45.48 54.16
C GLU A 590 1.97 43.97 53.93
N PRO A 591 2.01 43.50 52.67
CA PRO A 591 1.67 42.11 52.34
C PRO A 591 2.75 41.16 52.85
N GLU A 592 2.34 39.95 53.24
CA GLU A 592 3.29 38.86 53.49
C GLU A 592 3.89 38.37 52.17
N TRP A 593 5.17 38.68 51.95
CA TRP A 593 5.86 38.36 50.71
C TRP A 593 6.01 36.86 50.48
N PHE A 594 5.29 36.36 49.48
CA PHE A 594 5.34 34.97 49.03
C PHE A 594 4.91 34.89 47.56
N PRO A 595 5.43 33.96 46.74
CA PRO A 595 5.00 33.82 45.35
C PRO A 595 3.48 33.65 45.24
N SER A 596 2.86 34.26 44.22
CA SER A 596 1.41 34.24 44.06
C SER A 596 0.90 32.80 43.89
N PRO A 597 -0.33 32.48 44.37
CA PRO A 597 -0.85 31.11 44.39
C PRO A 597 -0.75 30.36 43.07
N ILE A 598 -0.94 31.05 41.93
CA ILE A 598 -0.86 30.45 40.61
C ILE A 598 0.55 29.96 40.24
N PHE A 599 1.61 30.68 40.65
CA PHE A 599 2.99 30.24 40.42
C PHE A 599 3.40 29.13 41.40
N GLN A 600 2.86 29.13 42.62
CA GLN A 600 3.00 27.99 43.54
C GLN A 600 2.38 26.73 42.94
N GLU A 601 1.19 26.84 42.34
CA GLU A 601 0.51 25.74 41.67
C GLU A 601 1.27 25.27 40.42
N LEU A 602 1.84 26.19 39.65
CA LEU A 602 2.73 25.88 38.52
C LEU A 602 3.94 25.07 38.99
N PHE A 603 4.61 25.51 40.06
CA PHE A 603 5.73 24.80 40.64
C PHE A 603 5.33 23.39 41.12
N ALA A 604 4.19 23.28 41.81
CA ALA A 604 3.66 21.98 42.27
C ALA A 604 3.30 21.05 41.09
N LYS A 605 2.69 21.57 40.02
CA LYS A 605 2.34 20.81 38.81
C LYS A 605 3.59 20.34 38.06
N LEU A 606 4.58 21.22 37.85
CA LEU A 606 5.86 20.87 37.24
C LEU A 606 6.61 19.81 38.06
N THR A 607 6.57 19.90 39.39
CA THR A 607 7.21 18.91 40.28
C THR A 607 6.52 17.55 40.19
N ARG A 608 5.18 17.51 40.14
CA ARG A 608 4.40 16.28 39.92
C ARG A 608 4.73 15.64 38.57
N ILE A 609 4.62 16.41 37.49
CA ILE A 609 4.94 15.95 36.12
C ILE A 609 6.39 15.49 36.05
N SER A 610 7.34 16.23 36.63
CA SER A 610 8.77 15.85 36.65
C SER A 610 8.98 14.48 37.30
N THR A 611 8.24 14.17 38.38
CA THR A 611 8.32 12.87 39.07
C THR A 611 7.79 11.75 38.17
N ILE A 612 6.59 11.93 37.61
CA ILE A 612 5.95 10.98 36.68
C ILE A 612 6.87 10.68 35.48
N VAL A 613 7.37 11.73 34.85
CA VAL A 613 8.22 11.66 33.65
C VAL A 613 9.57 11.01 33.97
N SER A 614 10.16 11.27 35.14
CA SER A 614 11.42 10.62 35.56
C SER A 614 11.26 9.10 35.71
N ASP A 615 10.10 8.65 36.22
CA ASP A 615 9.79 7.23 36.36
C ASP A 615 9.51 6.54 35.00
N MET A 616 8.96 7.29 34.04
CA MET A 616 8.59 6.77 32.71
C MET A 616 9.75 6.83 31.69
N PHE A 617 10.64 7.81 31.79
CA PHE A 617 11.78 8.04 30.89
C PHE A 617 13.13 7.69 31.50
N VAL A 618 13.23 6.54 32.18
CA VAL A 618 14.50 6.07 32.76
C VAL A 618 15.59 5.99 31.68
N GLY A 619 16.68 6.75 31.87
CA GLY A 619 17.78 6.85 30.92
C GLY A 619 17.56 7.82 29.75
N ARG A 620 16.47 8.59 29.73
CA ARG A 620 16.18 9.61 28.69
C ARG A 620 15.76 10.96 29.25
N GLU A 621 16.50 11.42 30.26
CA GLU A 621 16.26 12.67 31.00
C GLU A 621 16.07 13.90 30.10
N ARG A 622 16.72 13.94 28.93
CA ARG A 622 16.59 15.04 27.98
C ARG A 622 15.13 15.32 27.58
N PHE A 623 14.31 14.29 27.42
CA PHE A 623 12.90 14.49 27.04
C PHE A 623 12.08 15.07 28.19
N ALA A 624 12.39 14.68 29.43
CA ALA A 624 11.80 15.27 30.61
C ALA A 624 12.11 16.76 30.69
N THR A 625 13.38 17.12 30.52
CA THR A 625 13.82 18.51 30.52
C THR A 625 13.14 19.33 29.43
N ILE A 626 13.04 18.80 28.21
CA ILE A 626 12.36 19.50 27.10
C ILE A 626 10.86 19.68 27.38
N LEU A 627 10.20 18.68 27.95
CA LEU A 627 8.78 18.77 28.28
C LEU A 627 8.51 19.85 29.35
N LEU A 628 9.27 19.82 30.45
CA LEU A 628 9.15 20.82 31.52
C LEU A 628 9.48 22.22 31.01
N MET A 629 10.54 22.34 30.22
CA MET A 629 10.93 23.61 29.57
C MET A 629 9.78 24.17 28.73
N ARG A 630 9.18 23.35 27.87
CA ARG A 630 8.06 23.77 27.01
C ARG A 630 6.81 24.13 27.81
N LEU A 631 6.50 23.40 28.86
CA LEU A 631 5.35 23.69 29.72
C LEU A 631 5.53 25.04 30.44
N THR A 632 6.69 25.29 31.05
CA THR A 632 6.99 26.58 31.70
C THR A 632 6.99 27.72 30.69
N GLU A 633 7.60 27.53 29.51
CA GLU A 633 7.55 28.51 28.41
C GLU A 633 6.12 28.83 27.99
N THR A 634 5.25 27.83 27.86
CA THR A 634 3.87 28.02 27.42
C THR A 634 3.08 28.91 28.37
N VAL A 635 3.26 28.74 29.69
CA VAL A 635 2.58 29.56 30.69
C VAL A 635 3.11 31.00 30.69
N ILE A 636 4.42 31.19 30.64
CA ILE A 636 5.01 32.54 30.67
C ILE A 636 4.76 33.31 29.37
N LEU A 637 4.75 32.63 28.21
CA LEU A 637 4.37 33.26 26.95
C LEU A 637 2.91 33.72 26.95
N TRP A 638 2.02 33.04 27.67
CA TRP A 638 0.64 33.50 27.81
C TRP A 638 0.57 34.88 28.48
N ILE A 639 1.31 35.10 29.57
CA ILE A 639 1.41 36.43 30.22
C ILE A 639 2.04 37.45 29.28
N SER A 640 3.13 37.08 28.60
CA SER A 640 3.85 37.96 27.68
C SER A 640 2.96 38.47 26.55
N ASP A 641 2.10 37.60 26.02
CA ASP A 641 1.31 37.85 24.81
C ASP A 641 -0.13 38.30 25.11
N ASP A 642 -0.59 38.28 26.38
CA ASP A 642 -1.94 38.72 26.77
C ASP A 642 -2.05 40.25 26.77
N GLN A 643 -2.65 40.79 25.72
CA GLN A 643 -2.84 42.22 25.57
C GLN A 643 -3.79 42.81 26.62
N SER A 644 -4.87 42.12 26.99
CA SER A 644 -5.80 42.60 28.02
C SER A 644 -5.12 42.74 29.38
N PHE A 645 -4.32 41.74 29.76
CA PHE A 645 -3.52 41.76 30.98
C PHE A 645 -2.64 43.01 31.06
N TRP A 646 -1.92 43.33 29.97
CA TRP A 646 -1.01 44.47 29.96
C TRP A 646 -1.72 45.82 29.83
N GLU A 647 -2.83 45.91 29.09
CA GLU A 647 -3.61 47.15 28.97
C GLU A 647 -4.11 47.64 30.34
N GLU A 648 -4.59 46.72 31.18
CA GLU A 648 -5.01 47.03 32.55
C GLU A 648 -3.83 47.46 33.44
N MET A 649 -2.69 46.76 33.35
CA MET A 649 -1.49 47.06 34.13
C MET A 649 -0.84 48.41 33.77
N GLU A 650 -0.87 48.79 32.49
CA GLU A 650 -0.19 49.99 31.97
C GLU A 650 -1.09 51.22 31.94
N THR A 651 -2.35 51.06 31.55
CA THR A 651 -3.26 52.17 31.21
C THR A 651 -4.65 52.05 31.82
N GLY A 652 -4.89 51.06 32.68
CA GLY A 652 -6.16 50.87 33.37
C GLY A 652 -6.50 52.00 34.34
N ASP A 653 -7.75 52.00 34.83
CA ASP A 653 -8.24 52.98 35.82
C ASP A 653 -7.40 53.00 37.11
N LYS A 654 -6.82 51.84 37.45
CA LYS A 654 -5.83 51.64 38.53
C LYS A 654 -4.63 50.90 37.94
N PRO A 655 -3.62 51.61 37.40
CA PRO A 655 -2.43 50.97 36.84
C PRO A 655 -1.57 50.34 37.94
N LEU A 656 -0.59 49.52 37.55
CA LEU A 656 0.32 48.84 38.47
C LEU A 656 1.00 49.81 39.42
N GLY A 657 0.96 49.52 40.73
CA GLY A 657 1.66 50.28 41.76
C GLY A 657 2.90 49.57 42.30
N PRO A 658 3.55 50.17 43.32
CA PRO A 658 4.80 49.67 43.91
C PRO A 658 4.71 48.25 44.49
N LEU A 659 3.65 47.92 45.23
CA LEU A 659 3.49 46.62 45.87
C LEU A 659 3.20 45.54 44.81
N GLY A 660 2.33 45.85 43.85
CA GLY A 660 2.07 44.97 42.72
C GLY A 660 3.33 44.70 41.87
N LEU A 661 4.18 45.71 41.66
CA LEU A 661 5.45 45.54 40.94
C LEU A 661 6.42 44.62 41.70
N GLN A 662 6.56 44.78 43.02
CA GLN A 662 7.39 43.90 43.83
C GLN A 662 6.88 42.45 43.76
N GLN A 663 5.56 42.23 43.83
CA GLN A 663 4.99 40.88 43.71
C GLN A 663 5.20 40.29 42.32
N PHE A 664 5.00 41.06 41.25
CA PHE A 664 5.25 40.60 39.88
C PHE A 664 6.72 40.20 39.69
N TYR A 665 7.65 41.02 40.20
CA TYR A 665 9.07 40.70 40.17
C TYR A 665 9.36 39.41 40.94
N LEU A 666 8.82 39.27 42.16
CA LEU A 666 8.99 38.08 43.00
C LEU A 666 8.49 36.80 42.30
N ASP A 667 7.33 36.87 41.65
CA ASP A 667 6.75 35.74 40.90
C ASP A 667 7.65 35.31 39.74
N MET A 668 8.17 36.27 38.98
CA MET A 668 9.06 36.01 37.86
C MET A 668 10.42 35.47 38.30
N GLU A 669 10.98 36.01 39.38
CA GLU A 669 12.21 35.53 39.99
C GLU A 669 12.03 34.09 40.52
N PHE A 670 10.89 33.81 41.16
CA PHE A 670 10.52 32.47 41.60
C PHE A 670 10.50 31.47 40.44
N VAL A 671 9.91 31.84 39.29
CA VAL A 671 9.91 31.02 38.07
C VAL A 671 11.32 30.75 37.55
N MET A 672 12.17 31.79 37.46
CA MET A 672 13.56 31.62 37.02
C MET A 672 14.33 30.68 37.95
N ILE A 673 14.16 30.83 39.27
CA ILE A 673 14.89 30.03 40.26
C ILE A 673 14.46 28.58 40.21
N PHE A 674 13.17 28.25 40.26
CA PHE A 674 12.77 26.84 40.23
C PHE A 674 13.10 26.18 38.87
N ALA A 675 13.00 26.93 37.77
CA ALA A 675 13.32 26.41 36.44
C ALA A 675 14.83 26.16 36.26
N SER A 676 15.66 27.01 36.86
CA SER A 676 17.12 26.83 36.88
C SER A 676 17.52 25.61 37.73
N GLN A 677 16.93 25.45 38.92
CA GLN A 677 17.17 24.29 39.79
C GLN A 677 16.74 22.97 39.13
N GLY A 678 15.61 22.98 38.42
CA GLY A 678 15.12 21.85 37.63
C GLY A 678 15.84 21.63 36.29
N ARG A 679 16.79 22.51 35.92
CA ARG A 679 17.57 22.48 34.66
C ARG A 679 16.72 22.61 33.39
N TYR A 680 15.55 23.24 33.46
CA TYR A 680 14.68 23.48 32.31
C TYR A 680 14.47 24.97 32.00
N LEU A 681 15.23 25.87 32.62
CA LEU A 681 15.31 27.27 32.22
C LEU A 681 16.01 27.40 30.85
N SER A 682 15.25 27.72 29.81
CA SER A 682 15.80 27.99 28.48
C SER A 682 16.29 29.44 28.37
N ARG A 683 17.17 29.70 27.39
CA ARG A 683 17.58 31.08 27.07
C ARG A 683 16.40 31.95 26.63
N ASN A 684 15.44 31.35 25.94
CA ASN A 684 14.25 32.06 25.48
C ASN A 684 13.36 32.44 26.67
N LEU A 685 13.07 31.47 27.55
CA LEU A 685 12.30 31.69 28.77
C LEU A 685 12.93 32.78 29.63
N HIS A 686 14.24 32.70 29.85
CA HIS A 686 14.99 33.72 30.60
C HIS A 686 14.86 35.12 30.01
N GLN A 687 14.92 35.23 28.67
CA GLN A 687 14.78 36.51 27.99
C GLN A 687 13.35 37.04 28.05
N VAL A 688 12.34 36.19 27.86
CA VAL A 688 10.92 36.58 27.95
C VAL A 688 10.63 37.10 29.35
N ILE A 689 11.07 36.39 30.40
CA ILE A 689 10.90 36.83 31.79
C ILE A 689 11.53 38.20 32.03
N LYS A 690 12.77 38.41 31.57
CA LYS A 690 13.41 39.74 31.68
C LYS A 690 12.66 40.85 30.96
N ASN A 691 12.11 40.55 29.78
CA ASN A 691 11.35 41.53 29.01
C ASN A 691 10.05 41.92 29.72
N ILE A 692 9.32 40.96 30.29
CA ILE A 692 8.07 41.26 31.00
C ILE A 692 8.32 41.96 32.34
N ILE A 693 9.43 41.66 33.04
CA ILE A 693 9.86 42.43 34.22
C ILE A 693 10.15 43.88 33.82
N ALA A 694 10.94 44.09 32.75
CA ALA A 694 11.26 45.44 32.28
C ALA A 694 9.99 46.22 31.88
N ARG A 695 9.05 45.55 31.21
CA ARG A 695 7.75 46.12 30.84
C ARG A 695 6.93 46.54 32.06
N ALA A 696 6.90 45.73 33.12
CA ALA A 696 6.25 46.09 34.38
C ALA A 696 6.92 47.29 35.09
N ILE A 697 8.25 47.37 35.07
CA ILE A 697 8.99 48.53 35.60
C ILE A 697 8.64 49.81 34.81
N GLU A 698 8.58 49.72 33.49
CA GLU A 698 8.18 50.83 32.61
C GLU A 698 6.73 51.28 32.90
N ALA A 699 5.82 50.34 33.14
CA ALA A 699 4.42 50.63 33.50
C ALA A 699 4.32 51.47 34.79
N VAL A 700 5.05 51.12 35.85
CA VAL A 700 5.08 51.92 37.09
C VAL A 700 5.75 53.27 36.84
N SER A 701 6.85 53.32 36.09
CA SER A 701 7.54 54.58 35.77
C SER A 701 6.63 55.56 35.04
N ALA A 702 5.74 55.07 34.17
CA ALA A 702 4.77 55.89 33.45
C ALA A 702 3.75 56.59 34.37
N THR A 703 3.52 56.09 35.59
CA THR A 703 2.67 56.75 36.60
C THR A 703 3.33 57.95 37.29
N GLY A 704 4.62 58.19 37.03
CA GLY A 704 5.41 59.27 37.63
C GLY A 704 6.14 58.90 38.92
N LEU A 705 6.07 57.63 39.34
CA LEU A 705 6.85 57.06 40.43
C LEU A 705 8.24 56.63 39.94
N ASP A 706 9.25 56.67 40.83
CA ASP A 706 10.56 56.08 40.54
C ASP A 706 10.59 54.62 41.02
N PRO A 707 10.53 53.62 40.11
CA PRO A 707 10.41 52.21 40.49
C PRO A 707 11.61 51.71 41.31
N TYR A 708 12.79 52.29 41.12
CA TYR A 708 14.01 51.87 41.81
C TYR A 708 14.06 52.32 43.27
N THR A 709 13.23 53.31 43.66
CA THR A 709 13.08 53.68 45.07
C THR A 709 12.19 52.70 45.84
N THR A 710 11.35 51.96 45.12
CA THR A 710 10.39 51.03 45.69
C THR A 710 10.83 49.58 45.59
N LEU A 711 11.74 49.22 44.68
CA LEU A 711 12.21 47.85 44.52
C LEU A 711 13.32 47.50 45.53
N PRO A 712 13.20 46.37 46.25
CA PRO A 712 14.31 45.75 46.97
C PRO A 712 15.49 45.36 46.04
N GLU A 713 16.62 45.00 46.64
CA GLU A 713 17.76 44.43 45.90
C GLU A 713 17.39 43.08 45.27
N GLU A 714 17.97 42.75 44.10
CA GLU A 714 17.72 41.47 43.40
C GLU A 714 17.95 40.24 44.31
N GLU A 715 18.95 40.32 45.20
CA GLU A 715 19.27 39.26 46.16
C GLU A 715 18.09 38.97 47.11
N TRP A 716 17.32 39.98 47.49
CA TRP A 716 16.15 39.81 48.34
C TRP A 716 15.07 38.95 47.68
N PHE A 717 14.74 39.23 46.41
CA PHE A 717 13.77 38.43 45.66
C PHE A 717 14.25 36.97 45.54
N ALA A 718 15.54 36.77 45.30
CA ALA A 718 16.12 35.44 45.20
C ALA A 718 16.07 34.67 46.53
N GLU A 719 16.32 35.34 47.65
CA GLU A 719 16.21 34.74 48.99
C GLU A 719 14.76 34.33 49.31
N VAL A 720 13.80 35.24 49.10
CA VAL A 720 12.37 34.97 49.35
C VAL A 720 11.89 33.81 48.48
N ALA A 721 12.20 33.81 47.19
CA ALA A 721 11.86 32.72 46.28
C ALA A 721 12.50 31.38 46.71
N GLN A 722 13.76 31.38 47.15
CA GLN A 722 14.40 30.16 47.66
C GLN A 722 13.77 29.64 48.96
N ILE A 723 13.37 30.54 49.86
CA ILE A 723 12.62 30.18 51.07
C ILE A 723 11.29 29.54 50.67
N ALA A 724 10.55 30.15 49.74
CA ALA A 724 9.30 29.62 49.24
C ALA A 724 9.46 28.21 48.65
N ILE A 725 10.48 27.97 47.82
CA ILE A 725 10.77 26.62 47.29
C ILE A 725 11.04 25.62 48.43
N LYS A 726 11.83 25.99 49.45
CA LYS A 726 12.12 25.12 50.59
C LYS A 726 10.86 24.80 51.41
N MET A 727 9.97 25.77 51.58
CA MET A 727 8.69 25.59 52.27
C MET A 727 7.76 24.67 51.47
N LEU A 728 7.57 24.95 50.17
CA LEU A 728 6.72 24.16 49.28
C LEU A 728 7.20 22.72 49.08
N THR A 729 8.51 22.47 49.23
CA THR A 729 9.09 21.12 49.15
C THR A 729 9.14 20.39 50.50
N GLY A 730 8.63 20.99 51.59
CA GLY A 730 8.63 20.39 52.92
C GLY A 730 10.03 20.25 53.56
N LYS A 731 11.03 20.99 53.06
CA LYS A 731 12.42 21.00 53.57
C LYS A 731 12.67 22.15 54.55
N GLY A 732 11.65 22.88 54.94
CA GLY A 732 11.73 23.98 55.89
C GLY A 732 11.85 23.50 57.34
N ASN A 733 13.06 23.33 57.85
CA ASN A 733 13.31 23.32 59.29
C ASN A 733 13.42 24.79 59.76
N PHE A 734 12.32 25.34 60.28
CA PHE A 734 12.40 26.58 61.05
C PHE A 734 12.74 26.21 62.49
N GLY A 735 14.03 26.36 62.84
CA GLY A 735 14.46 26.30 64.22
C GLY A 735 13.77 27.40 65.02
N GLY A 736 13.04 27.01 66.06
CA GLY A 736 12.40 27.92 66.98
C GLY A 736 13.40 28.86 67.64
N HIS A 737 13.24 30.15 67.42
CA HIS A 737 13.65 31.20 68.34
C HIS A 737 12.80 32.43 68.04
N GLY A 738 11.80 32.70 68.87
CA GLY A 738 10.94 33.86 68.64
C GLY A 738 9.84 34.17 69.64
N GLU A 739 9.48 33.31 70.60
CA GLU A 739 8.64 33.74 71.72
C GLU A 739 9.52 34.49 72.75
N ARG A 740 9.60 35.82 72.59
CA ARG A 740 9.98 36.72 73.68
C ARG A 740 8.73 36.98 74.53
N ASP A 741 8.51 36.14 75.52
CA ASP A 741 7.68 36.49 76.66
C ASP A 741 8.32 37.65 77.43
N VAL A 742 7.62 38.77 77.46
CA VAL A 742 7.86 39.86 78.41
C VAL A 742 7.01 39.59 79.63
N THR A 743 7.62 39.09 80.70
CA THR A 743 7.47 39.63 82.07
C THR A 743 8.39 38.90 83.04
N SER A 744 9.32 39.66 83.64
CA SER A 744 10.15 39.26 84.79
C SER A 744 9.36 39.38 86.11
N PRO A 745 9.94 39.15 87.31
CA PRO A 745 11.04 38.27 87.73
C PRO A 745 10.67 37.45 89.00
N SER A 746 11.40 36.37 89.33
CA SER A 746 11.99 36.16 90.67
C SER A 746 12.66 34.78 90.83
N VAL A 747 13.95 34.84 91.21
CA VAL A 747 14.64 34.07 92.26
C VAL A 747 14.12 32.62 92.47
N SER A 748 14.87 31.57 92.15
CA SER A 748 15.80 30.94 93.12
C SER A 748 16.66 29.84 92.50
N SER A 749 17.91 29.84 92.92
CA SER A 749 19.01 28.90 92.71
C SER A 749 18.75 27.42 92.98
N ALA A 750 19.41 26.53 92.21
CA ALA A 750 20.30 25.44 92.67
C ALA A 750 20.73 24.56 91.47
N LYS A 751 21.93 24.77 90.91
CA LYS A 751 23.10 23.86 91.05
C LYS A 751 22.74 22.38 91.27
N SER A 752 23.03 21.51 90.29
CA SER A 752 24.10 20.49 90.39
C SER A 752 24.15 19.48 89.22
N TYR A 753 25.37 19.30 88.69
CA TYR A 753 26.06 18.06 88.25
C TYR A 753 25.41 17.16 87.18
N THR A 754 25.88 17.20 85.92
CA THR A 754 26.98 16.43 85.28
C THR A 754 26.69 14.96 84.95
N SER A 755 26.95 14.65 83.67
CA SER A 755 27.46 13.40 83.08
C SER A 755 26.53 12.19 82.99
N ASN A 756 26.19 11.80 81.75
CA ASN A 756 27.02 10.90 80.95
C ASN A 756 26.84 11.15 79.46
#